data_AF-A0A8H5RTU8-F1
#
_entry.id   AF-A0A8H5RTU8-F1
#
_cell.length_a   1.000
_cell.length_b   1.000
_cell.length_c   1.000
_cell.angle_alpha   90.00
_cell.angle_beta   90.00
_cell.angle_gamma   90.00
#
_symmetry.space_group_name_H-M   'P 1'
#
loop_
_entity.id
_entity.type
_entity.pdbx_description
1 polymer ?
#
loop_
_entity_poly.entity_id
_entity_poly.type
_entity_poly.pdbx_seq_one_letter_code
_entity_poly.pdbx_strand_id
1 'polypeptide(L)'
;MAQSSPRRPVLVGNVSGSTGDRLDGLKCMLRGPTKVDVIVGDWMSEANLSSRSLQLRAGQGEGYEPGFLHSLRIAIDDYLAYENSNLRIAVNAGGLNPKALATKVQELLSQKGSNKRVTYITGDNLLPVIDTVHIDPLTHSTGDFAAWRAKHPEIIQANAYIGCWGIVRALREGADIVICGRCTDASPVMAAAAWWHDWGVNDFNLLAGSLAAGHLIECGCYATGGNYGNFESLQPHYHDLSYPIAEIASTGMAIIQKQPGQNGVVNVDTLRGQLLYEIQGLYYYNPDVIANLANIKMEQVGKDRVLVSGVKGLPAPETLKVAVMALGGYQAEFSVYITGLKAEEKARSFEAMARRIVDTSQFEVLDFQLYGTPRENPRNQLEATVQLRVFAQSRDAKNLTAGRFLGPMMSNQLQGYPGLTANLDYRTAAPKLICTYFPGLFDRRKCQQTLHFVNEPGKTICVQDEASITPRPQLPKQLSSETTDPVPLQRFGPSKRVALGSQVFSRSGDKGANVNVGLFFPAGKDMNKKYDWLRSFLTIQNFRTILADEVASDVLIERCEFPQLQAVNFVIHGHLGTGVSSTSNMDSLGKVSPLHGTRVLELAGLAPGPFAGLLCADWGATVLRVDRPTSAASDLSSKDLLTRRKSSIVVDLKSTDGINTIRDIIKHVDVVIDPFRPGVLEKLGLGPAELTLLNPRLIIARMTGFRRDGKYSKMAGHDINYVAVSGVLSMLGSSDGLPSPPMNLLGDFAGGGLVCFLGIVLALLDRTSSGRGQVVEANMVDGSAFIATSPRLNMKTSLWNRERGTNLLDGGCPYYAVYETKDSGYMAVGALEPQFFAILVEKLKPYGLQCAHEREDRSWWPQLKAQLTDIFRSESRAHWESVFDGTDACVTPVLKQQELEASQYEQRPIVRLSTSPALPGTICGDDGYNASPLRPGNGGVQVLSEWMGWEQGRDFDETERGIVRHAIKFTKL
;
A
#
# COMPACT_ATOMS: atom_id res chain seq x y z
N MET A 1 -41.44 -8.82 -57.60
CA MET A 1 -41.90 -9.91 -56.72
C MET A 1 -42.74 -9.29 -55.61
N ALA A 2 -43.65 -10.03 -54.98
CA ALA A 2 -44.53 -9.44 -53.97
C ALA A 2 -43.75 -8.96 -52.73
N GLN A 3 -43.99 -7.72 -52.29
CA GLN A 3 -43.51 -7.24 -51.01
C GLN A 3 -44.33 -7.91 -49.91
N SER A 4 -43.74 -8.92 -49.25
CA SER A 4 -44.27 -9.43 -47.99
C SER A 4 -44.24 -8.29 -46.95
N SER A 5 -45.33 -8.13 -46.19
CA SER A 5 -45.37 -7.23 -45.04
C SER A 5 -44.17 -7.51 -44.11
N PRO A 6 -43.45 -6.48 -43.61
CA PRO A 6 -42.27 -6.69 -42.77
C PRO A 6 -42.63 -7.55 -41.55
N ARG A 7 -41.80 -8.57 -41.27
CA ARG A 7 -41.98 -9.42 -40.09
C ARG A 7 -41.88 -8.56 -38.84
N ARG A 8 -42.69 -8.87 -37.82
CA ARG A 8 -42.60 -8.19 -36.51
C ARG A 8 -41.18 -8.33 -35.95
N PRO A 9 -40.72 -7.42 -35.07
CA PRO A 9 -39.46 -7.59 -34.36
C PRO A 9 -39.33 -8.98 -33.72
N VAL A 10 -38.12 -9.51 -33.69
CA VAL A 10 -37.79 -10.72 -32.92
C VAL A 10 -37.53 -10.32 -31.47
N LEU A 11 -38.02 -11.12 -30.53
CA LEU A 11 -37.74 -10.95 -29.10
C LEU A 11 -36.66 -11.96 -28.68
N VAL A 12 -35.47 -11.47 -28.37
CA VAL A 12 -34.30 -12.26 -27.95
C VAL A 12 -34.00 -11.98 -26.48
N GLY A 13 -34.13 -12.97 -25.61
CA GLY A 13 -33.81 -12.86 -24.18
C GLY A 13 -32.47 -13.50 -23.86
N ASN A 14 -31.58 -12.77 -23.17
CA ASN A 14 -30.39 -13.38 -22.56
C ASN A 14 -30.76 -14.05 -21.22
N VAL A 15 -30.04 -15.09 -20.79
CA VAL A 15 -30.28 -15.78 -19.51
C VAL A 15 -29.01 -16.14 -18.72
N SER A 16 -27.83 -15.67 -19.14
CA SER A 16 -26.54 -15.87 -18.45
C SER A 16 -25.47 -14.96 -19.05
N GLY A 17 -24.67 -14.30 -18.21
CA GLY A 17 -23.52 -13.49 -18.64
C GLY A 17 -22.15 -14.13 -18.42
N SER A 18 -22.03 -15.18 -17.60
CA SER A 18 -20.74 -15.83 -17.28
C SER A 18 -20.91 -17.20 -16.60
N THR A 19 -19.81 -17.90 -16.30
CA THR A 19 -19.88 -19.08 -15.40
C THR A 19 -20.09 -18.64 -13.96
N GLY A 20 -20.90 -19.39 -13.20
CA GLY A 20 -21.29 -19.01 -11.84
C GLY A 20 -22.41 -17.97 -11.76
N ASP A 21 -22.92 -17.48 -12.89
CA ASP A 21 -24.11 -16.61 -12.94
C ASP A 21 -25.41 -17.35 -12.52
N ARG A 22 -26.48 -16.59 -12.27
CA ARG A 22 -27.72 -17.06 -11.60
C ARG A 22 -28.38 -18.23 -12.34
N LEU A 23 -28.24 -19.43 -11.75
CA LEU A 23 -28.64 -20.72 -12.34
C LEU A 23 -30.12 -20.85 -12.76
N ASP A 24 -31.01 -20.02 -12.23
CA ASP A 24 -32.44 -20.01 -12.60
C ASP A 24 -32.80 -19.06 -13.76
N GLY A 25 -31.85 -18.33 -14.34
CA GLY A 25 -32.09 -17.31 -15.35
C GLY A 25 -33.00 -17.75 -16.50
N LEU A 26 -32.77 -18.97 -17.01
CA LEU A 26 -33.60 -19.60 -18.05
C LEU A 26 -35.07 -19.75 -17.61
N LYS A 27 -35.29 -20.19 -16.36
CA LYS A 27 -36.63 -20.35 -15.76
C LYS A 27 -37.31 -19.02 -15.54
N CYS A 28 -36.58 -18.02 -15.06
CA CYS A 28 -37.06 -16.66 -14.84
C CYS A 28 -37.45 -15.94 -16.14
N MET A 29 -36.77 -16.25 -17.26
CA MET A 29 -37.13 -15.77 -18.60
C MET A 29 -38.38 -16.47 -19.16
N LEU A 30 -38.44 -17.82 -19.11
CA LEU A 30 -39.58 -18.61 -19.60
C LEU A 30 -40.91 -18.28 -18.86
N ARG A 31 -40.82 -18.02 -17.56
CA ARG A 31 -41.96 -17.62 -16.71
C ARG A 31 -42.35 -16.15 -16.85
N GLY A 32 -41.53 -15.33 -17.49
CA GLY A 32 -41.80 -13.91 -17.66
C GLY A 32 -43.06 -13.62 -18.50
N PRO A 33 -43.71 -12.46 -18.31
CA PRO A 33 -44.88 -12.07 -19.10
C PRO A 33 -44.52 -11.70 -20.55
N THR A 34 -43.31 -11.20 -20.83
CA THR A 34 -42.83 -11.00 -22.21
C THR A 34 -42.38 -12.35 -22.78
N LYS A 35 -43.15 -12.91 -23.72
CA LYS A 35 -42.79 -14.16 -24.41
C LYS A 35 -41.77 -13.89 -25.51
N VAL A 36 -40.56 -14.41 -25.32
CA VAL A 36 -39.45 -14.36 -26.27
C VAL A 36 -39.55 -15.46 -27.35
N ASP A 37 -38.93 -15.19 -28.50
CA ASP A 37 -38.83 -16.10 -29.65
C ASP A 37 -37.55 -16.94 -29.62
N VAL A 38 -36.46 -16.34 -29.14
CA VAL A 38 -35.16 -16.97 -28.99
C VAL A 38 -34.60 -16.65 -27.62
N ILE A 39 -34.03 -17.66 -26.96
CA ILE A 39 -33.23 -17.49 -25.75
C ILE A 39 -31.76 -17.73 -26.08
N VAL A 40 -30.92 -16.83 -25.58
CA VAL A 40 -29.46 -16.89 -25.70
C VAL A 40 -28.82 -16.86 -24.32
N GLY A 41 -27.55 -17.23 -24.20
CA GLY A 41 -26.83 -17.09 -22.94
C GLY A 41 -25.38 -17.49 -23.04
N ASP A 42 -24.59 -16.85 -22.19
CA ASP A 42 -23.14 -16.82 -22.24
C ASP A 42 -22.57 -17.47 -20.98
N TRP A 43 -21.75 -18.49 -21.20
CA TRP A 43 -21.10 -19.28 -20.14
C TRP A 43 -19.59 -19.40 -20.36
N MET A 44 -19.07 -19.04 -21.54
CA MET A 44 -17.66 -19.21 -21.90
C MET A 44 -16.89 -17.89 -21.97
N SER A 45 -15.94 -17.70 -21.05
CA SER A 45 -14.89 -16.70 -21.14
C SER A 45 -13.51 -17.35 -21.29
N GLU A 46 -12.52 -16.52 -21.60
CA GLU A 46 -11.09 -16.85 -21.55
C GLU A 46 -10.68 -17.54 -20.23
N ALA A 47 -11.15 -17.03 -19.09
CA ALA A 47 -10.84 -17.60 -17.77
C ALA A 47 -11.51 -18.97 -17.54
N ASN A 48 -12.73 -19.14 -18.05
CA ASN A 48 -13.49 -20.38 -17.88
C ASN A 48 -12.83 -21.52 -18.67
N LEU A 49 -12.51 -21.26 -19.95
CA LEU A 49 -11.72 -22.16 -20.81
C LEU A 49 -10.42 -22.58 -20.12
N SER A 50 -9.66 -21.63 -19.57
CA SER A 50 -8.41 -21.88 -18.84
C SER A 50 -8.63 -22.87 -17.68
N SER A 51 -9.63 -22.62 -16.83
CA SER A 51 -9.91 -23.47 -15.67
C SER A 51 -10.33 -24.90 -16.05
N ARG A 52 -11.15 -25.06 -17.10
CA ARG A 52 -11.63 -26.36 -17.57
C ARG A 52 -10.50 -27.18 -18.20
N SER A 53 -9.58 -26.54 -18.92
CA SER A 53 -8.37 -27.22 -19.45
C SER A 53 -7.42 -27.71 -18.37
N LEU A 54 -7.26 -26.96 -17.26
CA LEU A 54 -6.44 -27.39 -16.13
C LEU A 54 -7.06 -28.56 -15.37
N GLN A 55 -8.37 -28.52 -15.14
CA GLN A 55 -9.12 -29.64 -14.56
C GLN A 55 -8.99 -30.89 -15.43
N LEU A 56 -9.26 -30.78 -16.73
CA LEU A 56 -9.18 -31.90 -17.67
C LEU A 56 -7.76 -32.50 -17.73
N ARG A 57 -6.72 -31.65 -17.75
CA ARG A 57 -5.30 -32.07 -17.66
C ARG A 57 -4.95 -32.76 -16.34
N ALA A 58 -5.60 -32.40 -15.24
CA ALA A 58 -5.47 -33.06 -13.94
C ALA A 58 -6.35 -34.33 -13.79
N GLY A 59 -7.04 -34.77 -14.86
CA GLY A 59 -7.93 -35.93 -14.84
C GLY A 59 -9.32 -35.64 -14.23
N GLN A 60 -9.79 -34.39 -14.28
CA GLN A 60 -11.01 -33.93 -13.61
C GLN A 60 -11.98 -33.27 -14.62
N GLY A 61 -13.21 -33.80 -14.73
CA GLY A 61 -14.29 -33.21 -15.55
C GLY A 61 -14.28 -33.59 -17.04
N GLU A 62 -15.27 -33.09 -17.79
CA GLU A 62 -15.59 -33.51 -19.18
C GLU A 62 -15.34 -32.42 -20.27
N GLY A 63 -14.88 -31.23 -19.89
CA GLY A 63 -14.44 -30.17 -20.81
C GLY A 63 -15.51 -29.19 -21.35
N TYR A 64 -16.81 -29.46 -21.15
CA TYR A 64 -17.88 -28.47 -21.37
C TYR A 64 -18.19 -27.67 -20.09
N GLU A 65 -18.97 -26.60 -20.19
CA GLU A 65 -19.40 -25.83 -19.02
C GLU A 65 -20.74 -26.37 -18.45
N PRO A 66 -20.75 -26.95 -17.23
CA PRO A 66 -21.97 -27.51 -16.63
C PRO A 66 -23.09 -26.50 -16.34
N GLY A 67 -22.80 -25.19 -16.27
CA GLY A 67 -23.79 -24.14 -15.96
C GLY A 67 -25.08 -24.22 -16.78
N PHE A 68 -25.00 -24.29 -18.11
CA PHE A 68 -26.18 -24.39 -18.98
C PHE A 68 -26.97 -25.69 -18.74
N LEU A 69 -26.29 -26.84 -18.60
CA LEU A 69 -26.95 -28.12 -18.36
C LEU A 69 -27.68 -28.11 -17.00
N HIS A 70 -27.14 -27.44 -16.00
CA HIS A 70 -27.79 -27.26 -14.70
C HIS A 70 -29.01 -26.33 -14.80
N SER A 71 -28.89 -25.18 -15.48
CA SER A 71 -30.01 -24.25 -15.69
C SER A 71 -31.15 -24.88 -16.49
N LEU A 72 -30.82 -25.65 -17.54
CA LEU A 72 -31.80 -26.41 -18.31
C LEU A 72 -32.49 -27.49 -17.46
N ARG A 73 -31.79 -28.18 -16.55
CA ARG A 73 -32.42 -29.12 -15.60
C ARG A 73 -33.40 -28.42 -14.65
N ILE A 74 -33.08 -27.22 -14.18
CA ILE A 74 -33.96 -26.38 -13.33
C ILE A 74 -35.24 -25.94 -14.09
N ALA A 75 -35.11 -25.71 -15.40
CA ALA A 75 -36.15 -25.14 -16.26
C ALA A 75 -36.82 -26.13 -17.24
N ILE A 76 -36.48 -27.43 -17.20
CA ILE A 76 -36.83 -28.37 -18.28
C ILE A 76 -38.34 -28.49 -18.52
N ASP A 77 -39.13 -28.51 -17.44
CA ASP A 77 -40.59 -28.62 -17.53
C ASP A 77 -41.23 -27.28 -17.93
N ASP A 78 -40.65 -26.15 -17.49
CA ASP A 78 -41.03 -24.80 -17.94
C ASP A 78 -40.73 -24.57 -19.44
N TYR A 79 -39.67 -25.20 -19.97
CA TYR A 79 -39.28 -25.15 -21.39
C TYR A 79 -40.17 -26.04 -22.27
N LEU A 80 -40.49 -27.25 -21.80
CA LEU A 80 -41.35 -28.17 -22.56
C LEU A 80 -42.82 -27.75 -22.56
N ALA A 81 -43.28 -27.03 -21.54
CA ALA A 81 -44.62 -26.42 -21.47
C ALA A 81 -44.68 -24.98 -21.99
N TYR A 82 -43.62 -24.44 -22.59
CA TYR A 82 -43.57 -23.04 -23.01
C TYR A 82 -44.52 -22.75 -24.18
N GLU A 83 -45.34 -21.72 -23.99
CA GLU A 83 -46.44 -21.30 -24.87
C GLU A 83 -46.03 -21.12 -26.35
N ASN A 84 -44.86 -20.53 -26.60
CA ASN A 84 -44.31 -20.46 -27.95
C ASN A 84 -43.58 -21.77 -28.28
N SER A 85 -44.31 -22.73 -28.87
CA SER A 85 -43.77 -24.04 -29.29
C SER A 85 -42.56 -23.94 -30.23
N ASN A 86 -42.44 -22.81 -30.94
CA ASN A 86 -41.35 -22.50 -31.88
C ASN A 86 -40.14 -21.81 -31.22
N LEU A 87 -40.10 -21.67 -29.89
CA LEU A 87 -38.94 -21.16 -29.15
C LEU A 87 -37.65 -21.88 -29.57
N ARG A 88 -36.59 -21.09 -29.75
CA ARG A 88 -35.24 -21.56 -30.04
C ARG A 88 -34.28 -21.21 -28.92
N ILE A 89 -33.28 -22.05 -28.68
CA ILE A 89 -32.19 -21.79 -27.73
C ILE A 89 -30.86 -21.86 -28.48
N ALA A 90 -30.01 -20.84 -28.33
CA ALA A 90 -28.66 -20.82 -28.90
C ALA A 90 -27.63 -20.35 -27.85
N VAL A 91 -26.67 -21.21 -27.48
CA VAL A 91 -25.77 -20.98 -26.34
C VAL A 91 -24.32 -21.32 -26.66
N ASN A 92 -23.37 -20.62 -26.02
CA ASN A 92 -21.92 -20.85 -26.20
C ASN A 92 -21.31 -21.88 -25.23
N ALA A 93 -22.12 -22.47 -24.34
CA ALA A 93 -21.68 -23.31 -23.21
C ALA A 93 -20.94 -24.62 -23.56
N GLY A 94 -20.80 -24.98 -24.83
CA GLY A 94 -20.14 -26.23 -25.25
C GLY A 94 -18.64 -26.28 -24.90
N GLY A 95 -18.00 -25.13 -24.76
CA GLY A 95 -16.61 -25.02 -24.30
C GLY A 95 -15.64 -25.84 -25.15
N LEU A 96 -14.87 -26.73 -24.53
CA LEU A 96 -13.91 -27.61 -25.21
C LEU A 96 -14.59 -28.85 -25.84
N ASN A 97 -15.85 -29.12 -25.49
CA ASN A 97 -16.53 -30.38 -25.81
C ASN A 97 -18.05 -30.18 -26.10
N PRO A 98 -18.41 -29.40 -27.14
CA PRO A 98 -19.81 -29.13 -27.47
C PRO A 98 -20.62 -30.41 -27.75
N LYS A 99 -19.97 -31.46 -28.27
CA LYS A 99 -20.60 -32.77 -28.50
C LYS A 99 -21.05 -33.44 -27.21
N ALA A 100 -20.24 -33.45 -26.15
CA ALA A 100 -20.63 -34.07 -24.88
C ALA A 100 -21.82 -33.31 -24.25
N LEU A 101 -21.78 -31.97 -24.23
CA LEU A 101 -22.90 -31.17 -23.74
C LEU A 101 -24.18 -31.41 -24.55
N ALA A 102 -24.09 -31.42 -25.88
CA ALA A 102 -25.23 -31.68 -26.75
C ALA A 102 -25.81 -33.09 -26.57
N THR A 103 -24.95 -34.10 -26.36
CA THR A 103 -25.38 -35.46 -26.03
C THR A 103 -26.12 -35.48 -24.68
N LYS A 104 -25.57 -34.85 -23.63
CA LYS A 104 -26.17 -34.76 -22.28
C LYS A 104 -27.48 -33.95 -22.26
N VAL A 105 -27.64 -32.98 -23.14
CA VAL A 105 -28.89 -32.22 -23.32
C VAL A 105 -29.94 -33.04 -24.09
N GLN A 106 -29.54 -33.79 -25.12
CA GLN A 106 -30.45 -34.69 -25.84
C GLN A 106 -30.88 -35.89 -24.98
N GLU A 107 -29.99 -36.43 -24.13
CA GLU A 107 -30.32 -37.41 -23.09
C GLU A 107 -31.42 -36.89 -22.16
N LEU A 108 -31.26 -35.66 -21.62
CA LEU A 108 -32.22 -35.01 -20.72
C LEU A 108 -33.59 -34.80 -21.39
N LEU A 109 -33.61 -34.37 -22.65
CA LEU A 109 -34.84 -34.22 -23.43
C LEU A 109 -35.53 -35.56 -23.69
N SER A 110 -34.75 -36.59 -24.03
CA SER A 110 -35.26 -37.95 -24.31
C SER A 110 -35.83 -38.61 -23.04
N GLN A 111 -35.20 -38.40 -21.88
CA GLN A 111 -35.72 -38.82 -20.56
C GLN A 111 -37.07 -38.17 -20.21
N LYS A 112 -37.36 -36.99 -20.77
CA LYS A 112 -38.64 -36.29 -20.66
C LYS A 112 -39.61 -36.59 -21.83
N GLY A 113 -39.29 -37.55 -22.70
CA GLY A 113 -40.11 -37.94 -23.85
C GLY A 113 -40.16 -36.89 -24.98
N SER A 114 -39.26 -35.89 -24.97
CA SER A 114 -39.26 -34.81 -25.94
C SER A 114 -38.53 -35.19 -27.23
N ASN A 115 -39.15 -34.89 -28.38
CA ASN A 115 -38.57 -35.05 -29.71
C ASN A 115 -37.80 -33.81 -30.19
N LYS A 116 -37.63 -32.77 -29.34
CA LYS A 116 -36.89 -31.55 -29.69
C LYS A 116 -35.47 -31.86 -30.13
N ARG A 117 -35.04 -31.21 -31.21
CA ARG A 117 -33.78 -31.53 -31.91
C ARG A 117 -32.63 -30.69 -31.38
N VAL A 118 -31.65 -31.35 -30.76
CA VAL A 118 -30.37 -30.74 -30.37
C VAL A 118 -29.37 -30.85 -31.53
N THR A 119 -28.71 -29.73 -31.81
CA THR A 119 -27.59 -29.67 -32.75
C THR A 119 -26.38 -29.05 -32.06
N TYR A 120 -25.18 -29.34 -32.58
CA TYR A 120 -23.97 -28.67 -32.16
C TYR A 120 -23.10 -28.26 -33.36
N ILE A 121 -22.32 -27.21 -33.16
CA ILE A 121 -21.42 -26.64 -34.17
C ILE A 121 -19.98 -26.94 -33.75
N THR A 122 -19.14 -27.33 -34.72
CA THR A 122 -17.69 -27.49 -34.57
C THR A 122 -16.96 -26.73 -35.67
N GLY A 123 -15.65 -26.52 -35.49
CA GLY A 123 -14.80 -25.76 -36.42
C GLY A 123 -14.19 -24.51 -35.75
N ASP A 124 -14.67 -24.19 -34.55
CA ASP A 124 -14.04 -23.26 -33.62
C ASP A 124 -12.76 -23.85 -33.02
N ASN A 125 -12.77 -25.11 -32.57
CA ASN A 125 -11.59 -25.76 -31.97
C ASN A 125 -10.47 -25.95 -32.99
N LEU A 126 -9.43 -25.10 -32.90
CA LEU A 126 -8.25 -25.14 -33.75
C LEU A 126 -7.14 -26.02 -33.17
N LEU A 127 -7.26 -26.55 -31.94
CA LEU A 127 -6.21 -27.32 -31.29
C LEU A 127 -5.65 -28.50 -32.13
N PRO A 128 -6.47 -29.27 -32.91
CA PRO A 128 -5.96 -30.34 -33.77
C PRO A 128 -5.13 -29.87 -34.98
N VAL A 129 -5.22 -28.57 -35.33
CA VAL A 129 -4.55 -27.97 -36.50
C VAL A 129 -3.64 -26.80 -36.12
N ILE A 130 -3.45 -26.53 -34.81
CA ILE A 130 -2.85 -25.29 -34.29
C ILE A 130 -1.40 -25.07 -34.75
N ASP A 131 -0.70 -26.15 -35.07
CA ASP A 131 0.69 -26.14 -35.55
C ASP A 131 0.80 -26.06 -37.09
N THR A 132 -0.32 -25.97 -37.80
CA THR A 132 -0.41 -25.85 -39.27
C THR A 132 -1.17 -24.61 -39.76
N VAL A 133 -1.86 -23.90 -38.87
CA VAL A 133 -2.59 -22.65 -39.17
C VAL A 133 -1.73 -21.42 -38.91
N HIS A 134 -1.99 -20.34 -39.64
CA HIS A 134 -1.38 -19.03 -39.39
C HIS A 134 -2.35 -18.16 -38.58
N ILE A 135 -1.86 -17.58 -37.49
CA ILE A 135 -2.62 -16.67 -36.62
C ILE A 135 -1.86 -15.35 -36.52
N ASP A 136 -2.43 -14.29 -37.08
CA ASP A 136 -1.99 -12.91 -36.98
C ASP A 136 -2.17 -12.37 -35.54
N PRO A 137 -1.38 -11.38 -35.11
CA PRO A 137 -1.59 -10.69 -33.84
C PRO A 137 -2.86 -9.83 -33.87
N LEU A 138 -3.71 -9.91 -32.83
CA LEU A 138 -4.96 -9.13 -32.77
C LEU A 138 -4.73 -7.60 -32.78
N THR A 139 -3.61 -7.15 -32.23
CA THR A 139 -3.12 -5.77 -32.30
C THR A 139 -1.59 -5.77 -32.41
N HIS A 140 -0.98 -4.65 -32.81
CA HIS A 140 0.49 -4.53 -32.79
C HIS A 140 1.12 -4.77 -31.39
N SER A 141 0.35 -4.61 -30.30
CA SER A 141 0.75 -4.90 -28.92
C SER A 141 0.56 -6.37 -28.50
N THR A 142 -0.16 -7.18 -29.27
CA THR A 142 -0.47 -8.59 -28.92
C THR A 142 0.73 -9.51 -29.08
N GLY A 143 1.66 -9.18 -29.98
CA GLY A 143 2.85 -10.00 -30.28
C GLY A 143 2.56 -11.16 -31.23
N ASP A 144 3.58 -11.59 -31.97
CA ASP A 144 3.48 -12.68 -32.94
C ASP A 144 3.09 -14.02 -32.30
N PHE A 145 2.18 -14.75 -32.94
CA PHE A 145 1.68 -16.02 -32.42
C PHE A 145 2.75 -17.11 -32.41
N ALA A 146 3.59 -17.22 -33.44
CA ALA A 146 4.63 -18.25 -33.48
C ALA A 146 5.66 -18.04 -32.36
N ALA A 147 6.03 -16.79 -32.10
CA ALA A 147 6.90 -16.39 -30.98
C ALA A 147 6.26 -16.66 -29.60
N TRP A 148 4.94 -16.47 -29.43
CA TRP A 148 4.24 -16.83 -28.20
C TRP A 148 4.10 -18.35 -28.02
N ARG A 149 3.69 -19.07 -29.07
CA ARG A 149 3.57 -20.54 -29.16
C ARG A 149 4.90 -21.23 -28.82
N ALA A 150 6.03 -20.66 -29.24
CA ALA A 150 7.37 -21.16 -28.94
C ALA A 150 7.77 -20.98 -27.46
N LYS A 151 7.33 -19.89 -26.80
CA LYS A 151 7.56 -19.67 -25.35
C LYS A 151 6.67 -20.56 -24.48
N HIS A 152 5.52 -20.98 -25.00
CA HIS A 152 4.51 -21.75 -24.27
C HIS A 152 4.16 -23.02 -25.05
N PRO A 153 5.09 -23.99 -25.13
CA PRO A 153 4.95 -25.18 -25.97
C PRO A 153 3.78 -26.09 -25.55
N GLU A 154 3.38 -26.03 -24.28
CA GLU A 154 2.26 -26.78 -23.72
C GLU A 154 0.93 -26.03 -23.85
N ILE A 155 0.39 -25.99 -25.07
CA ILE A 155 -0.98 -25.51 -25.31
C ILE A 155 -1.99 -26.49 -24.68
N ILE A 156 -3.00 -25.94 -24.01
CA ILE A 156 -4.06 -26.69 -23.34
C ILE A 156 -5.47 -26.38 -23.87
N GLN A 157 -5.59 -25.39 -24.76
CA GLN A 157 -6.83 -24.97 -25.44
C GLN A 157 -6.48 -24.08 -26.66
N ALA A 158 -7.26 -24.16 -27.73
CA ALA A 158 -7.22 -23.24 -28.87
C ALA A 158 -8.57 -23.21 -29.61
N ASN A 159 -9.32 -22.10 -29.57
CA ASN A 159 -10.62 -21.96 -30.22
C ASN A 159 -10.76 -20.58 -30.90
N ALA A 160 -11.19 -20.57 -32.16
CA ALA A 160 -11.64 -19.38 -32.89
C ALA A 160 -13.00 -18.90 -32.39
N TYR A 161 -13.26 -17.60 -32.53
CA TYR A 161 -14.54 -16.96 -32.25
C TYR A 161 -15.37 -16.95 -33.54
N ILE A 162 -16.20 -17.98 -33.72
CA ILE A 162 -17.04 -18.07 -34.93
C ILE A 162 -18.22 -17.10 -34.88
N GLY A 163 -18.69 -16.70 -36.06
CA GLY A 163 -19.85 -15.82 -36.26
C GLY A 163 -21.21 -16.51 -36.15
N CYS A 164 -22.27 -15.77 -36.49
CA CYS A 164 -23.66 -16.17 -36.34
C CYS A 164 -24.13 -17.22 -37.35
N TRP A 165 -23.50 -17.34 -38.53
CA TRP A 165 -24.05 -18.09 -39.67
C TRP A 165 -24.20 -19.61 -39.45
N GLY A 166 -23.36 -20.23 -38.63
CA GLY A 166 -23.55 -21.63 -38.22
C GLY A 166 -24.85 -21.83 -37.42
N ILE A 167 -25.17 -20.89 -36.53
CA ILE A 167 -26.41 -20.89 -35.75
C ILE A 167 -27.61 -20.61 -36.69
N VAL A 168 -27.50 -19.63 -37.59
CA VAL A 168 -28.54 -19.35 -38.59
C VAL A 168 -28.83 -20.60 -39.44
N ARG A 169 -27.81 -21.37 -39.85
CA ARG A 169 -28.03 -22.62 -40.58
C ARG A 169 -28.71 -23.68 -39.71
N ALA A 170 -28.28 -23.86 -38.46
CA ALA A 170 -28.93 -24.79 -37.53
C ALA A 170 -30.43 -24.49 -37.33
N LEU A 171 -30.78 -23.20 -37.21
CA LEU A 171 -32.16 -22.75 -37.08
C LEU A 171 -32.96 -22.86 -38.40
N ARG A 172 -32.32 -22.67 -39.56
CA ARG A 172 -32.94 -22.94 -40.89
C ARG A 172 -33.20 -24.44 -41.14
N GLU A 173 -32.34 -25.32 -40.63
CA GLU A 173 -32.57 -26.79 -40.59
C GLU A 173 -33.59 -27.21 -39.49
N GLY A 174 -34.01 -26.25 -38.65
CA GLY A 174 -35.06 -26.39 -37.64
C GLY A 174 -34.63 -27.04 -36.33
N ALA A 175 -33.37 -26.86 -35.90
CA ALA A 175 -32.95 -27.20 -34.54
C ALA A 175 -33.78 -26.44 -33.49
N ASP A 176 -34.10 -27.09 -32.37
CA ASP A 176 -34.72 -26.44 -31.21
C ASP A 176 -33.67 -25.84 -30.27
N ILE A 177 -32.53 -26.54 -30.12
CA ILE A 177 -31.38 -26.13 -29.32
C ILE A 177 -30.11 -26.23 -30.18
N VAL A 178 -29.32 -25.15 -30.18
CA VAL A 178 -28.01 -25.05 -30.85
C VAL A 178 -26.94 -24.81 -29.79
N ILE A 179 -25.98 -25.74 -29.70
CA ILE A 179 -24.84 -25.65 -28.78
C ILE A 179 -23.57 -25.34 -29.57
N CYS A 180 -22.97 -24.20 -29.29
CA CYS A 180 -21.71 -23.78 -29.89
C CYS A 180 -20.54 -24.16 -28.96
N GLY A 181 -19.34 -24.30 -29.54
CA GLY A 181 -18.10 -24.03 -28.81
C GLY A 181 -17.92 -22.52 -28.61
N ARG A 182 -16.74 -21.95 -28.91
CA ARG A 182 -16.58 -20.48 -28.86
C ARG A 182 -17.14 -19.81 -30.12
N CYS A 183 -18.27 -19.11 -29.97
CA CYS A 183 -18.67 -18.01 -30.85
C CYS A 183 -18.40 -16.66 -30.16
N THR A 184 -18.53 -15.52 -30.84
CA THR A 184 -18.71 -14.23 -30.12
C THR A 184 -20.05 -14.21 -29.39
N ASP A 185 -20.10 -13.50 -28.27
CA ASP A 185 -21.24 -13.50 -27.35
C ASP A 185 -22.49 -12.82 -27.96
N ALA A 186 -22.29 -11.82 -28.82
CA ALA A 186 -23.35 -11.23 -29.64
C ALA A 186 -23.83 -12.14 -30.81
N SER A 187 -23.07 -13.16 -31.23
CA SER A 187 -23.42 -13.96 -32.42
C SER A 187 -24.74 -14.75 -32.30
N PRO A 188 -25.10 -15.37 -31.16
CA PRO A 188 -26.43 -15.90 -30.92
C PRO A 188 -27.58 -14.88 -31.13
N VAL A 189 -27.37 -13.61 -30.76
CA VAL A 189 -28.37 -12.54 -30.94
C VAL A 189 -28.47 -12.11 -32.40
N MET A 190 -27.33 -11.93 -33.06
CA MET A 190 -27.26 -11.66 -34.50
C MET A 190 -27.89 -12.81 -35.31
N ALA A 191 -27.65 -14.06 -34.91
CA ALA A 191 -28.24 -15.24 -35.53
C ALA A 191 -29.76 -15.27 -35.39
N ALA A 192 -30.29 -14.94 -34.21
CA ALA A 192 -31.72 -14.84 -33.97
C ALA A 192 -32.39 -13.80 -34.89
N ALA A 193 -31.78 -12.62 -35.03
CA ALA A 193 -32.26 -11.56 -35.92
C ALA A 193 -32.17 -11.96 -37.40
N ALA A 194 -31.03 -12.48 -37.85
CA ALA A 194 -30.81 -12.86 -39.25
C ALA A 194 -31.69 -14.05 -39.68
N TRP A 195 -31.89 -15.05 -38.80
CA TRP A 195 -32.84 -16.16 -39.04
C TRP A 195 -34.29 -15.67 -39.09
N TRP A 196 -34.69 -14.82 -38.13
CA TRP A 196 -36.08 -14.38 -38.03
C TRP A 196 -36.50 -13.42 -39.15
N HIS A 197 -35.63 -12.51 -39.57
CA HIS A 197 -35.90 -11.55 -40.65
C HIS A 197 -35.44 -12.01 -42.03
N ASP A 198 -34.77 -13.17 -42.11
CA ASP A 198 -34.20 -13.77 -43.33
C ASP A 198 -33.11 -12.90 -44.01
N TRP A 199 -32.26 -12.28 -43.21
CA TRP A 199 -31.13 -11.46 -43.69
C TRP A 199 -30.00 -12.29 -44.32
N GLY A 200 -29.20 -11.64 -45.16
CA GLY A 200 -28.02 -12.19 -45.82
C GLY A 200 -26.70 -11.57 -45.33
N VAL A 201 -25.59 -12.15 -45.78
CA VAL A 201 -24.22 -11.81 -45.35
C VAL A 201 -23.79 -10.37 -45.65
N ASN A 202 -24.43 -9.71 -46.62
CA ASN A 202 -24.09 -8.35 -47.06
C ASN A 202 -24.99 -7.25 -46.45
N ASP A 203 -25.91 -7.59 -45.55
CA ASP A 203 -26.83 -6.64 -44.91
C ASP A 203 -26.13 -5.87 -43.76
N PHE A 204 -24.96 -5.30 -44.03
CA PHE A 204 -24.03 -4.80 -43.00
C PHE A 204 -24.67 -3.82 -42.01
N ASN A 205 -25.58 -2.93 -42.44
CA ASN A 205 -26.25 -2.01 -41.51
C ASN A 205 -27.23 -2.73 -40.57
N LEU A 206 -27.89 -3.80 -41.03
CA LEU A 206 -28.82 -4.60 -40.23
C LEU A 206 -28.03 -5.47 -39.23
N LEU A 207 -26.97 -6.12 -39.73
CA LEU A 207 -26.02 -6.89 -38.94
C LEU A 207 -25.36 -6.03 -37.85
N ALA A 208 -24.85 -4.84 -38.18
CA ALA A 208 -24.23 -3.91 -37.23
C ALA A 208 -25.22 -3.37 -36.18
N GLY A 209 -26.49 -3.17 -36.56
CA GLY A 209 -27.57 -2.86 -35.62
C GLY A 209 -27.82 -4.01 -34.64
N SER A 210 -27.93 -5.25 -35.15
CA SER A 210 -28.10 -6.45 -34.30
C SER A 210 -26.87 -6.80 -33.46
N LEU A 211 -25.67 -6.44 -33.92
CA LEU A 211 -24.42 -6.54 -33.15
C LEU A 211 -24.46 -5.58 -31.95
N ALA A 212 -24.81 -4.31 -32.17
CA ALA A 212 -24.97 -3.35 -31.08
C ALA A 212 -26.11 -3.75 -30.11
N ALA A 213 -27.18 -4.38 -30.62
CA ALA A 213 -28.24 -4.93 -29.78
C ALA A 213 -27.76 -6.14 -28.96
N GLY A 214 -26.97 -7.04 -29.56
CA GLY A 214 -26.35 -8.18 -28.88
C GLY A 214 -25.40 -7.75 -27.78
N HIS A 215 -24.50 -6.81 -28.09
CA HIS A 215 -23.57 -6.22 -27.12
C HIS A 215 -24.26 -5.53 -25.93
N LEU A 216 -25.51 -5.09 -26.11
CA LEU A 216 -26.33 -4.51 -25.05
C LEU A 216 -27.20 -5.52 -24.29
N ILE A 217 -27.17 -6.82 -24.64
CA ILE A 217 -27.87 -7.88 -23.88
C ILE A 217 -26.99 -9.08 -23.50
N GLU A 218 -25.76 -9.18 -23.99
CA GLU A 218 -24.71 -10.05 -23.44
C GLU A 218 -24.23 -9.53 -22.06
N CYS A 219 -23.29 -10.25 -21.42
CA CYS A 219 -22.80 -9.96 -20.07
C CYS A 219 -23.89 -9.98 -18.96
N GLY A 220 -25.06 -10.56 -19.24
CA GLY A 220 -26.12 -10.78 -18.26
C GLY A 220 -26.86 -9.50 -17.87
N CYS A 221 -26.83 -9.12 -16.59
CA CYS A 221 -27.70 -8.07 -16.05
C CYS A 221 -27.14 -6.63 -16.13
N TYR A 222 -26.04 -6.37 -16.84
CA TYR A 222 -25.40 -5.04 -16.84
C TYR A 222 -26.30 -3.95 -17.45
N ALA A 223 -26.95 -4.23 -18.58
CA ALA A 223 -27.91 -3.33 -19.22
C ALA A 223 -29.14 -3.01 -18.33
N THR A 224 -29.46 -3.86 -17.37
CA THR A 224 -30.53 -3.67 -16.38
C THR A 224 -30.04 -3.09 -15.04
N GLY A 225 -28.76 -2.68 -14.95
CA GLY A 225 -28.18 -1.98 -13.81
C GLY A 225 -27.03 -2.70 -13.09
N GLY A 226 -26.67 -3.93 -13.50
CA GLY A 226 -25.52 -4.64 -12.95
C GLY A 226 -24.21 -3.87 -13.16
N ASN A 227 -23.39 -3.74 -12.12
CA ASN A 227 -22.13 -2.98 -12.12
C ASN A 227 -22.23 -1.52 -12.62
N TYR A 228 -23.43 -0.93 -12.61
CA TYR A 228 -23.65 0.46 -13.01
C TYR A 228 -23.05 1.43 -11.97
N GLY A 229 -22.15 2.31 -12.39
CA GLY A 229 -21.40 3.23 -11.52
C GLY A 229 -22.21 4.27 -10.74
N ASN A 230 -23.54 4.32 -10.93
CA ASN A 230 -24.48 5.14 -10.16
C ASN A 230 -25.62 4.24 -9.60
N PHE A 231 -25.25 3.09 -9.02
CA PHE A 231 -26.19 2.06 -8.53
C PHE A 231 -27.21 2.58 -7.51
N GLU A 232 -26.89 3.65 -6.76
CA GLU A 232 -27.82 4.29 -5.82
C GLU A 232 -29.09 4.80 -6.50
N SER A 233 -29.01 5.20 -7.77
CA SER A 233 -30.18 5.61 -8.58
C SER A 233 -31.10 4.46 -8.98
N LEU A 234 -30.70 3.20 -8.75
CA LEU A 234 -31.50 2.00 -9.03
C LEU A 234 -32.39 1.58 -7.83
N GLN A 235 -32.30 2.28 -6.69
CA GLN A 235 -33.08 1.99 -5.48
C GLN A 235 -34.60 2.06 -5.74
N PRO A 236 -35.42 1.09 -5.24
CA PRO A 236 -35.06 -0.10 -4.46
C PRO A 236 -34.72 -1.35 -5.32
N HIS A 237 -34.79 -1.25 -6.64
CA HIS A 237 -34.73 -2.36 -7.61
C HIS A 237 -33.30 -2.81 -7.98
N TYR A 238 -32.31 -2.60 -7.10
CA TYR A 238 -30.88 -2.81 -7.36
C TYR A 238 -30.38 -4.26 -7.08
N HIS A 239 -31.29 -5.18 -6.74
CA HIS A 239 -31.02 -6.58 -6.39
C HIS A 239 -31.93 -7.52 -7.20
N ASP A 240 -31.54 -8.79 -7.36
CA ASP A 240 -32.29 -9.80 -8.13
C ASP A 240 -32.69 -9.32 -9.54
N LEU A 241 -31.72 -8.74 -10.26
CA LEU A 241 -31.95 -8.04 -11.52
C LEU A 241 -32.57 -8.95 -12.59
N SER A 242 -33.46 -8.38 -13.41
CA SER A 242 -33.95 -9.05 -14.61
C SER A 242 -32.83 -9.17 -15.65
N TYR A 243 -32.79 -10.29 -16.39
CA TYR A 243 -31.99 -10.33 -17.61
C TYR A 243 -32.64 -9.47 -18.73
N PRO A 244 -31.83 -8.85 -19.61
CA PRO A 244 -32.33 -8.01 -20.69
C PRO A 244 -32.93 -8.82 -21.85
N ILE A 245 -33.75 -8.12 -22.63
CA ILE A 245 -34.40 -8.60 -23.86
C ILE A 245 -34.14 -7.56 -24.96
N ALA A 246 -33.66 -8.00 -26.12
CA ALA A 246 -33.61 -7.18 -27.33
C ALA A 246 -34.83 -7.44 -28.20
N GLU A 247 -35.54 -6.38 -28.56
CA GLU A 247 -36.61 -6.36 -29.56
C GLU A 247 -36.05 -5.80 -30.86
N ILE A 248 -35.61 -6.68 -31.77
CA ILE A 248 -34.83 -6.30 -32.96
C ILE A 248 -35.75 -6.26 -34.19
N ALA A 249 -35.95 -5.07 -34.75
CA ALA A 249 -36.78 -4.85 -35.93
C ALA A 249 -36.07 -5.25 -37.23
N SER A 250 -36.83 -5.45 -38.30
CA SER A 250 -36.30 -5.82 -39.63
C SER A 250 -35.38 -4.75 -40.26
N THR A 251 -35.31 -3.56 -39.65
CA THR A 251 -34.46 -2.42 -40.02
C THR A 251 -33.11 -2.40 -39.28
N GLY A 252 -32.82 -3.38 -38.43
CA GLY A 252 -31.62 -3.40 -37.57
C GLY A 252 -31.69 -2.50 -36.34
N MET A 253 -32.72 -1.66 -36.23
CA MET A 253 -33.01 -0.89 -35.01
C MET A 253 -33.51 -1.84 -33.91
N ALA A 254 -33.10 -1.61 -32.67
CA ALA A 254 -33.47 -2.44 -31.53
C ALA A 254 -34.00 -1.62 -30.36
N ILE A 255 -35.04 -2.12 -29.68
CA ILE A 255 -35.42 -1.64 -28.35
C ILE A 255 -34.85 -2.62 -27.33
N ILE A 256 -34.00 -2.13 -26.43
CA ILE A 256 -33.52 -2.91 -25.29
C ILE A 256 -34.48 -2.70 -24.13
N GLN A 257 -34.88 -3.81 -23.50
CA GLN A 257 -35.86 -3.85 -22.41
C GLN A 257 -35.55 -5.01 -21.45
N LYS A 258 -36.44 -5.27 -20.50
CA LYS A 258 -36.37 -6.40 -19.55
C LYS A 258 -37.76 -6.98 -19.26
N GLN A 259 -37.87 -8.02 -18.45
CA GLN A 259 -39.18 -8.57 -18.08
C GLN A 259 -39.98 -7.58 -17.20
N PRO A 260 -41.23 -7.24 -17.56
CA PRO A 260 -42.14 -6.47 -16.72
C PRO A 260 -42.29 -7.07 -15.31
N GLY A 261 -42.23 -6.22 -14.29
CA GLY A 261 -42.39 -6.61 -12.88
C GLY A 261 -41.13 -7.15 -12.20
N GLN A 262 -40.06 -7.50 -12.94
CA GLN A 262 -38.77 -7.86 -12.36
C GLN A 262 -37.90 -6.63 -12.07
N ASN A 263 -36.94 -6.77 -11.14
CA ASN A 263 -36.02 -5.71 -10.71
C ASN A 263 -35.01 -5.30 -11.80
N GLY A 264 -34.16 -4.32 -11.49
CA GLY A 264 -33.33 -3.59 -12.43
C GLY A 264 -34.06 -2.45 -13.12
N VAL A 265 -33.31 -1.64 -13.88
CA VAL A 265 -33.78 -0.49 -14.67
C VAL A 265 -33.08 -0.50 -16.04
N VAL A 266 -33.81 -0.30 -17.13
CA VAL A 266 -33.20 -0.09 -18.46
C VAL A 266 -33.34 1.36 -18.87
N ASN A 267 -32.23 2.10 -18.82
CA ASN A 267 -32.17 3.51 -19.20
C ASN A 267 -30.94 3.84 -20.04
N VAL A 268 -30.92 5.03 -20.62
CA VAL A 268 -29.84 5.48 -21.52
C VAL A 268 -28.46 5.41 -20.84
N ASP A 269 -28.35 5.63 -19.54
CA ASP A 269 -27.07 5.61 -18.83
C ASP A 269 -26.63 4.20 -18.39
N THR A 270 -27.55 3.25 -18.13
CA THR A 270 -27.17 1.83 -17.96
C THR A 270 -26.66 1.25 -19.27
N LEU A 271 -27.28 1.59 -20.40
CA LEU A 271 -26.82 1.16 -21.73
C LEU A 271 -25.53 1.86 -22.19
N ARG A 272 -25.32 3.13 -21.83
CA ARG A 272 -24.00 3.78 -21.99
C ARG A 272 -22.92 3.10 -21.15
N GLY A 273 -23.25 2.71 -19.91
CA GLY A 273 -22.35 1.97 -19.04
C GLY A 273 -21.89 0.66 -19.67
N GLN A 274 -22.85 -0.15 -20.15
CA GLN A 274 -22.57 -1.39 -20.88
C GLN A 274 -21.71 -1.14 -22.13
N LEU A 275 -22.16 -0.26 -23.04
CA LEU A 275 -21.49 -0.02 -24.32
C LEU A 275 -20.06 0.53 -24.16
N LEU A 276 -19.83 1.46 -23.22
CA LEU A 276 -18.55 2.15 -23.09
C LEU A 276 -17.49 1.34 -22.32
N TYR A 277 -17.89 0.23 -21.68
CA TYR A 277 -16.98 -0.62 -20.91
C TYR A 277 -16.07 -1.49 -21.79
N GLU A 278 -16.54 -1.98 -22.94
CA GLU A 278 -15.79 -2.91 -23.81
C GLU A 278 -15.43 -2.39 -25.22
N ILE A 279 -15.98 -1.25 -25.69
CA ILE A 279 -15.58 -0.69 -26.98
C ILE A 279 -14.21 0.01 -26.90
N GLN A 280 -13.32 -0.33 -27.85
CA GLN A 280 -11.94 0.20 -27.89
C GLN A 280 -11.78 1.43 -28.81
N GLY A 281 -12.88 1.93 -29.38
CA GLY A 281 -12.89 3.07 -30.30
C GLY A 281 -14.20 3.20 -31.07
N LEU A 282 -14.19 3.99 -32.15
CA LEU A 282 -15.38 4.25 -32.99
C LEU A 282 -15.74 3.08 -33.94
N TYR A 283 -14.91 2.04 -34.01
CA TYR A 283 -15.14 0.86 -34.84
C TYR A 283 -15.08 -0.39 -33.96
N TYR A 284 -16.17 -1.14 -33.91
CA TYR A 284 -16.32 -2.37 -33.14
C TYR A 284 -16.36 -3.57 -34.11
N TYR A 285 -15.48 -4.54 -33.89
CA TYR A 285 -15.20 -5.63 -34.83
C TYR A 285 -15.84 -6.93 -34.32
N ASN A 286 -16.79 -7.46 -35.08
CA ASN A 286 -17.35 -8.81 -34.92
C ASN A 286 -16.98 -9.64 -36.17
N PRO A 287 -16.90 -10.98 -36.08
CA PRO A 287 -16.81 -11.85 -37.24
C PRO A 287 -17.66 -11.39 -38.45
N ASP A 288 -18.95 -11.12 -38.29
CA ASP A 288 -19.86 -10.92 -39.42
C ASP A 288 -19.98 -9.47 -39.91
N VAL A 289 -19.48 -8.49 -39.16
CA VAL A 289 -19.59 -7.06 -39.51
C VAL A 289 -18.64 -6.19 -38.67
N ILE A 290 -18.20 -5.06 -39.23
CA ILE A 290 -17.58 -3.98 -38.44
C ILE A 290 -18.62 -2.87 -38.22
N ALA A 291 -18.97 -2.61 -36.96
CA ALA A 291 -19.90 -1.55 -36.58
C ALA A 291 -19.17 -0.21 -36.37
N ASN A 292 -19.48 0.79 -37.18
CA ASN A 292 -19.11 2.19 -36.95
C ASN A 292 -20.10 2.82 -35.97
N LEU A 293 -19.59 3.15 -34.78
CA LEU A 293 -20.33 3.68 -33.64
C LEU A 293 -20.36 5.22 -33.60
N ALA A 294 -19.68 5.92 -34.51
CA ALA A 294 -19.55 7.39 -34.48
C ALA A 294 -20.87 8.18 -34.60
N ASN A 295 -21.98 7.49 -34.92
CA ASN A 295 -23.33 8.05 -35.01
C ASN A 295 -24.36 7.27 -34.16
N ILE A 296 -23.92 6.40 -33.24
CA ILE A 296 -24.86 5.64 -32.40
C ILE A 296 -25.70 6.57 -31.52
N LYS A 297 -26.98 6.25 -31.39
CA LYS A 297 -27.95 6.95 -30.57
C LYS A 297 -28.66 5.99 -29.63
N MET A 298 -28.94 6.49 -28.42
CA MET A 298 -29.75 5.84 -27.40
C MET A 298 -30.83 6.84 -26.96
N GLU A 299 -32.09 6.49 -27.17
CA GLU A 299 -33.24 7.37 -26.93
C GLU A 299 -34.26 6.65 -26.03
N GLN A 300 -34.64 7.24 -24.89
CA GLN A 300 -35.59 6.63 -23.96
C GLN A 300 -37.00 6.69 -24.56
N VAL A 301 -37.56 5.54 -24.95
CA VAL A 301 -38.88 5.44 -25.61
C VAL A 301 -40.00 4.94 -24.69
N GLY A 302 -39.65 4.49 -23.48
CA GLY A 302 -40.61 4.15 -22.42
C GLY A 302 -39.92 3.84 -21.11
N LYS A 303 -40.70 3.56 -20.05
CA LYS A 303 -40.14 2.97 -18.82
C LYS A 303 -39.50 1.63 -19.19
N ASP A 304 -38.24 1.44 -18.78
CA ASP A 304 -37.47 0.23 -19.03
C ASP A 304 -37.37 -0.16 -20.53
N ARG A 305 -37.44 0.83 -21.44
CA ARG A 305 -37.32 0.66 -22.89
C ARG A 305 -36.50 1.79 -23.52
N VAL A 306 -35.35 1.44 -24.10
CA VAL A 306 -34.45 2.38 -24.81
C VAL A 306 -34.29 1.92 -26.26
N LEU A 307 -34.52 2.84 -27.20
CA LEU A 307 -34.28 2.64 -28.62
C LEU A 307 -32.81 2.89 -28.94
N VAL A 308 -32.20 1.95 -29.67
CA VAL A 308 -30.82 2.01 -30.15
C VAL A 308 -30.81 2.08 -31.67
N SER A 309 -30.09 3.06 -32.22
CA SER A 309 -30.06 3.33 -33.67
C SER A 309 -28.77 4.05 -34.11
N GLY A 310 -28.64 4.34 -35.41
CA GLY A 310 -27.57 5.20 -35.95
C GLY A 310 -26.21 4.52 -36.19
N VAL A 311 -26.02 3.30 -35.71
CA VAL A 311 -24.87 2.44 -36.07
C VAL A 311 -24.86 2.19 -37.58
N LYS A 312 -23.67 2.21 -38.19
CA LYS A 312 -23.48 1.83 -39.60
C LYS A 312 -22.56 0.62 -39.73
N GLY A 313 -22.91 -0.28 -40.63
CA GLY A 313 -22.06 -1.41 -40.98
C GLY A 313 -21.03 -1.03 -42.03
N LEU A 314 -19.80 -1.46 -41.80
CA LEU A 314 -18.79 -1.70 -42.82
C LEU A 314 -18.68 -3.22 -43.04
N PRO A 315 -18.05 -3.69 -44.14
CA PRO A 315 -17.74 -5.11 -44.31
C PRO A 315 -17.07 -5.70 -43.05
N ALA A 316 -17.23 -7.00 -42.84
CA ALA A 316 -16.58 -7.78 -41.78
C ALA A 316 -15.03 -7.63 -41.74
N PRO A 317 -14.31 -8.22 -40.78
CA PRO A 317 -12.85 -8.47 -40.84
C PRO A 317 -12.47 -9.71 -41.70
N GLU A 318 -11.31 -9.72 -42.39
CA GLU A 318 -10.80 -10.91 -43.12
C GLU A 318 -10.43 -12.06 -42.17
N THR A 319 -10.50 -11.80 -40.87
CA THR A 319 -9.93 -12.59 -39.80
C THR A 319 -10.89 -12.71 -38.62
N LEU A 320 -10.89 -13.86 -37.97
CA LEU A 320 -11.66 -14.17 -36.76
C LEU A 320 -10.77 -14.03 -35.52
N LYS A 321 -11.28 -13.49 -34.41
CA LYS A 321 -10.57 -13.57 -33.11
C LYS A 321 -10.30 -15.04 -32.76
N VAL A 322 -9.17 -15.35 -32.15
CA VAL A 322 -8.85 -16.68 -31.57
C VAL A 322 -8.44 -16.54 -30.11
N ALA A 323 -8.75 -17.54 -29.29
CA ALA A 323 -8.27 -17.72 -27.93
C ALA A 323 -7.39 -18.98 -27.84
N VAL A 324 -6.17 -18.87 -27.30
CA VAL A 324 -5.22 -19.98 -27.09
C VAL A 324 -4.64 -19.90 -25.67
N MET A 325 -4.44 -21.04 -24.97
CA MET A 325 -4.03 -21.06 -23.54
C MET A 325 -2.95 -22.09 -23.21
N ALA A 326 -2.22 -21.87 -22.11
CA ALA A 326 -1.18 -22.75 -21.58
C ALA A 326 -1.08 -22.68 -20.02
N LEU A 327 -0.15 -23.44 -19.41
CA LEU A 327 0.23 -23.34 -17.97
C LEU A 327 0.87 -21.97 -17.62
N GLY A 328 1.39 -21.68 -16.40
CA GLY A 328 1.81 -20.27 -16.13
C GLY A 328 2.56 -19.77 -14.87
N GLY A 329 3.01 -20.56 -13.88
CA GLY A 329 4.06 -20.06 -12.95
C GLY A 329 3.69 -19.80 -11.49
N TYR A 330 3.92 -18.60 -10.91
CA TYR A 330 4.12 -18.23 -9.47
C TYR A 330 3.50 -16.84 -9.01
N GLN A 331 3.69 -16.30 -7.76
CA GLN A 331 3.06 -15.05 -7.13
C GLN A 331 3.83 -14.28 -5.98
N ALA A 332 3.76 -12.93 -5.84
CA ALA A 332 4.46 -12.05 -4.83
C ALA A 332 3.77 -10.67 -4.49
N GLU A 333 4.24 -9.83 -3.52
CA GLU A 333 3.57 -8.57 -3.08
C GLU A 333 4.43 -7.32 -2.63
N PHE A 334 3.92 -6.08 -2.73
CA PHE A 334 4.57 -4.76 -2.38
C PHE A 334 3.55 -3.69 -1.86
N SER A 335 3.93 -2.44 -1.49
CA SER A 335 3.00 -1.36 -1.03
C SER A 335 3.51 0.10 -1.14
N VAL A 336 2.59 1.07 -1.34
CA VAL A 336 2.81 2.55 -1.40
C VAL A 336 1.75 3.36 -0.62
N TYR A 337 1.95 4.68 -0.44
CA TYR A 337 1.13 5.58 0.38
C TYR A 337 0.63 6.82 -0.36
N ILE A 338 -0.68 7.09 -0.24
CA ILE A 338 -1.43 8.12 -0.98
C ILE A 338 -1.92 9.20 -0.02
N THR A 339 -1.49 10.45 -0.20
CA THR A 339 -1.92 11.59 0.62
C THR A 339 -3.01 12.44 -0.04
N GLY A 340 -4.06 12.80 0.71
CA GLY A 340 -5.04 13.85 0.40
C GLY A 340 -6.20 13.45 -0.52
N LEU A 341 -6.83 14.46 -1.13
CA LEU A 341 -8.03 14.30 -1.96
C LEU A 341 -7.85 13.25 -3.09
N LYS A 342 -8.96 12.59 -3.46
CA LYS A 342 -9.06 11.64 -4.58
C LYS A 342 -8.17 10.39 -4.45
N ALA A 343 -7.98 9.88 -3.23
CA ALA A 343 -7.06 8.77 -2.96
C ALA A 343 -7.30 7.51 -3.83
N GLU A 344 -8.55 7.16 -4.15
CA GLU A 344 -8.87 6.05 -5.05
C GLU A 344 -8.51 6.28 -6.52
N GLU A 345 -8.56 7.52 -7.00
CA GLU A 345 -8.14 7.87 -8.36
C GLU A 345 -6.61 7.84 -8.45
N LYS A 346 -5.95 8.35 -7.39
CA LYS A 346 -4.51 8.24 -7.19
C LYS A 346 -4.07 6.77 -7.18
N ALA A 347 -4.76 5.90 -6.44
CA ALA A 347 -4.45 4.48 -6.38
C ALA A 347 -4.46 3.82 -7.78
N ARG A 348 -5.57 3.97 -8.51
CA ARG A 348 -5.75 3.50 -9.89
C ARG A 348 -4.70 4.08 -10.85
N SER A 349 -4.22 5.29 -10.60
CA SER A 349 -3.13 5.89 -11.37
C SER A 349 -1.79 5.20 -11.14
N PHE A 350 -1.37 4.91 -9.90
CA PHE A 350 -0.10 4.20 -9.67
C PHE A 350 -0.12 2.80 -10.28
N GLU A 351 -1.21 2.07 -10.09
CA GLU A 351 -1.45 0.78 -10.74
C GLU A 351 -1.15 0.81 -12.25
N ALA A 352 -1.74 1.77 -12.97
CA ALA A 352 -1.61 1.88 -14.43
C ALA A 352 -0.17 2.12 -14.92
N MET A 353 0.73 2.57 -14.03
CA MET A 353 2.12 2.90 -14.31
C MET A 353 3.07 1.83 -13.77
N ALA A 354 2.78 1.32 -12.58
CA ALA A 354 3.39 0.14 -11.98
C ALA A 354 3.38 -1.04 -12.97
N ARG A 355 2.22 -1.31 -13.61
CA ARG A 355 2.02 -2.24 -14.74
C ARG A 355 2.83 -1.94 -16.02
N ARG A 356 3.70 -0.92 -16.02
CA ARG A 356 4.34 -0.34 -17.21
C ARG A 356 5.86 -0.23 -17.12
N ILE A 357 6.48 -0.49 -15.97
CA ILE A 357 7.96 -0.56 -15.83
C ILE A 357 8.43 -1.94 -15.34
N VAL A 358 7.61 -2.69 -14.59
CA VAL A 358 7.84 -4.15 -14.55
C VAL A 358 7.76 -4.71 -15.97
N ASP A 359 8.55 -5.74 -16.24
CA ASP A 359 8.29 -6.59 -17.39
C ASP A 359 7.02 -7.42 -17.11
N THR A 360 5.85 -6.87 -17.43
CA THR A 360 4.57 -7.59 -17.33
C THR A 360 4.44 -8.77 -18.28
N SER A 361 5.45 -9.08 -19.11
CA SER A 361 5.53 -10.34 -19.87
C SER A 361 6.38 -11.41 -19.17
N GLN A 362 7.18 -11.02 -18.18
CA GLN A 362 7.70 -11.93 -17.16
C GLN A 362 6.63 -12.27 -16.11
N PHE A 363 5.67 -11.37 -15.89
CA PHE A 363 4.53 -11.58 -15.01
C PHE A 363 3.29 -12.12 -15.76
N GLU A 364 2.30 -12.64 -15.04
CA GLU A 364 1.04 -13.16 -15.58
C GLU A 364 -0.20 -12.48 -14.97
N VAL A 365 -0.15 -12.21 -13.66
CA VAL A 365 -1.08 -11.32 -12.96
C VAL A 365 -0.24 -10.26 -12.25
N LEU A 366 -0.85 -9.10 -12.08
CA LEU A 366 -0.39 -7.96 -11.30
C LEU A 366 -1.68 -7.28 -10.84
N ASP A 367 -1.76 -6.82 -9.60
CA ASP A 367 -3.01 -6.40 -8.91
C ASP A 367 -2.72 -5.39 -7.79
N PHE A 368 -3.66 -4.51 -7.47
CA PHE A 368 -3.45 -3.32 -6.63
C PHE A 368 -4.66 -3.04 -5.72
N GLN A 369 -4.43 -2.83 -4.42
CA GLN A 369 -5.48 -2.88 -3.39
C GLN A 369 -5.35 -1.75 -2.35
N LEU A 370 -6.36 -0.88 -2.23
CA LEU A 370 -6.33 0.31 -1.36
C LEU A 370 -6.95 0.06 0.02
N TYR A 371 -6.31 0.59 1.07
CA TYR A 371 -6.73 0.49 2.47
C TYR A 371 -6.94 1.88 3.11
N GLY A 372 -8.17 2.17 3.52
CA GLY A 372 -8.54 3.36 4.31
C GLY A 372 -9.01 4.58 3.49
N THR A 373 -9.34 5.67 4.19
CA THR A 373 -9.77 6.94 3.59
C THR A 373 -9.16 8.13 4.34
N PRO A 374 -8.61 9.17 3.66
CA PRO A 374 -8.05 10.36 4.32
C PRO A 374 -9.06 11.17 5.15
N ARG A 375 -8.59 11.84 6.21
CA ARG A 375 -9.39 12.78 7.00
C ARG A 375 -9.74 14.04 6.21
N GLU A 376 -10.94 14.59 6.43
CA GLU A 376 -11.34 15.90 5.90
C GLU A 376 -10.66 17.05 6.69
N ASN A 377 -10.13 18.05 5.98
CA ASN A 377 -9.33 19.16 6.51
C ASN A 377 -8.28 18.70 7.57
N PRO A 378 -7.32 17.84 7.18
CA PRO A 378 -6.29 17.32 8.07
C PRO A 378 -5.35 18.44 8.54
N ARG A 379 -4.78 18.29 9.74
CA ARG A 379 -3.80 19.25 10.31
C ARG A 379 -2.35 18.92 9.98
N ASN A 380 -2.08 17.69 9.59
CA ASN A 380 -0.78 17.17 9.16
C ASN A 380 -0.97 16.01 8.15
N GLN A 381 0.12 15.53 7.57
CA GLN A 381 0.15 14.55 6.49
C GLN A 381 -0.27 13.14 6.93
N LEU A 382 -0.09 12.76 8.19
CA LEU A 382 -0.47 11.44 8.68
C LEU A 382 -1.99 11.26 8.69
N GLU A 383 -2.74 12.27 9.12
CA GLU A 383 -4.22 12.27 9.03
C GLU A 383 -4.73 12.22 7.58
N ALA A 384 -3.88 12.63 6.63
CA ALA A 384 -4.23 12.76 5.23
C ALA A 384 -3.91 11.51 4.38
N THR A 385 -3.35 10.43 4.93
CA THR A 385 -2.66 9.39 4.12
C THR A 385 -3.22 7.97 4.30
N VAL A 386 -3.24 7.20 3.20
CA VAL A 386 -3.78 5.83 3.10
C VAL A 386 -2.86 4.90 2.27
N GLN A 387 -2.97 3.58 2.39
CA GLN A 387 -2.00 2.63 1.80
C GLN A 387 -2.57 1.83 0.61
N LEU A 388 -1.81 1.76 -0.49
CA LEU A 388 -2.06 0.90 -1.65
C LEU A 388 -1.07 -0.27 -1.67
N ARG A 389 -1.55 -1.49 -1.46
CA ARG A 389 -0.80 -2.74 -1.68
C ARG A 389 -0.74 -3.09 -3.17
N VAL A 390 0.26 -3.88 -3.53
CA VAL A 390 0.47 -4.47 -4.86
C VAL A 390 0.70 -5.97 -4.72
N PHE A 391 0.27 -6.75 -5.70
CA PHE A 391 0.36 -8.20 -5.79
C PHE A 391 0.71 -8.61 -7.22
N ALA A 392 1.47 -9.69 -7.46
CA ALA A 392 2.03 -10.08 -8.77
C ALA A 392 2.13 -11.59 -8.96
N GLN A 393 2.30 -12.09 -10.19
CA GLN A 393 2.38 -13.51 -10.60
C GLN A 393 3.28 -13.75 -11.83
N SER A 394 3.90 -14.93 -12.09
CA SER A 394 4.93 -15.16 -13.15
C SER A 394 5.32 -16.62 -13.46
N ARG A 395 5.53 -17.00 -14.73
CA ARG A 395 6.02 -18.33 -15.20
C ARG A 395 7.21 -18.93 -14.45
N ASP A 396 8.25 -18.15 -14.15
CA ASP A 396 9.39 -18.57 -13.31
C ASP A 396 9.32 -17.81 -11.98
N ALA A 397 9.51 -18.52 -10.86
CA ALA A 397 9.64 -17.93 -9.54
C ALA A 397 10.72 -16.83 -9.51
N LYS A 398 11.79 -16.97 -10.31
CA LYS A 398 12.90 -16.01 -10.39
C LYS A 398 12.50 -14.61 -10.89
N ASN A 399 11.38 -14.44 -11.59
CA ASN A 399 10.94 -13.09 -11.99
C ASN A 399 10.28 -12.32 -10.83
N LEU A 400 9.70 -13.03 -9.86
CA LEU A 400 9.08 -12.44 -8.67
C LEU A 400 10.12 -12.21 -7.57
N THR A 401 11.28 -11.66 -7.97
CA THR A 401 12.41 -11.33 -7.10
C THR A 401 12.55 -9.82 -6.98
N ALA A 402 13.29 -9.38 -5.95
CA ALA A 402 13.44 -7.95 -5.63
C ALA A 402 13.90 -7.08 -6.81
N GLY A 403 14.79 -7.58 -7.69
CA GLY A 403 15.27 -6.83 -8.85
C GLY A 403 14.31 -6.78 -10.05
N ARG A 404 13.28 -7.64 -10.10
CA ARG A 404 12.41 -7.81 -11.28
C ARG A 404 10.94 -7.45 -11.01
N PHE A 405 10.43 -7.67 -9.81
CA PHE A 405 9.10 -7.24 -9.39
C PHE A 405 9.15 -5.92 -8.59
N LEU A 406 9.82 -5.93 -7.44
CA LEU A 406 9.87 -4.78 -6.53
C LEU A 406 10.55 -3.56 -7.14
N GLY A 407 11.76 -3.71 -7.69
CA GLY A 407 12.53 -2.57 -8.25
C GLY A 407 11.72 -1.76 -9.28
N PRO A 408 11.02 -2.40 -10.22
CA PRO A 408 10.16 -1.69 -11.16
C PRO A 408 8.80 -1.22 -10.61
N MET A 409 8.37 -1.67 -9.42
CA MET A 409 7.31 -0.97 -8.68
C MET A 409 7.83 0.36 -8.12
N MET A 410 9.05 0.37 -7.57
CA MET A 410 9.66 1.58 -7.02
C MET A 410 9.97 2.63 -8.08
N SER A 411 10.37 2.24 -9.30
CA SER A 411 10.64 3.18 -10.40
C SER A 411 9.41 3.99 -10.86
N ASN A 412 8.21 3.60 -10.44
CA ASN A 412 6.97 4.31 -10.76
C ASN A 412 6.64 5.49 -9.84
N GLN A 413 7.44 5.74 -8.80
CA GLN A 413 7.24 6.86 -7.89
C GLN A 413 7.21 8.23 -8.59
N LEU A 414 8.13 8.47 -9.54
CA LEU A 414 8.33 9.80 -10.14
C LEU A 414 7.36 10.17 -11.28
N GLN A 415 6.74 9.17 -11.93
CA GLN A 415 5.57 9.39 -12.78
C GLN A 415 4.24 9.26 -12.01
N GLY A 416 4.33 8.97 -10.71
CA GLY A 416 3.24 8.74 -9.77
C GLY A 416 2.08 9.73 -9.80
N TYR A 417 0.99 9.32 -9.17
CA TYR A 417 -0.07 10.26 -8.81
C TYR A 417 0.48 11.42 -7.96
N PRO A 418 -0.16 12.60 -7.94
CA PRO A 418 0.38 13.75 -7.22
C PRO A 418 0.56 13.47 -5.72
N GLY A 419 1.80 13.49 -5.23
CA GLY A 419 2.16 13.16 -3.84
C GLY A 419 2.13 11.66 -3.56
N LEU A 420 3.00 10.90 -4.24
CA LEU A 420 3.19 9.46 -4.11
C LEU A 420 4.45 9.15 -3.32
N THR A 421 4.35 8.24 -2.35
CA THR A 421 5.52 7.70 -1.65
C THR A 421 5.41 6.20 -1.44
N ALA A 422 6.51 5.46 -1.26
CA ALA A 422 6.50 4.02 -1.06
C ALA A 422 6.67 3.60 0.40
N ASN A 423 6.22 2.39 0.75
CA ASN A 423 6.73 1.72 1.95
C ASN A 423 8.20 1.34 1.74
N LEU A 424 9.01 1.43 2.79
CA LEU A 424 10.47 1.20 2.72
C LEU A 424 10.92 -0.20 3.19
N ASP A 425 9.98 -1.04 3.66
CA ASP A 425 10.18 -2.48 3.87
C ASP A 425 9.49 -3.27 2.75
N TYR A 426 10.17 -4.30 2.25
CA TYR A 426 9.88 -4.95 0.98
C TYR A 426 9.77 -6.48 1.06
N ARG A 427 9.82 -7.06 2.26
CA ARG A 427 9.97 -8.52 2.49
C ARG A 427 8.83 -9.39 1.92
N THR A 428 7.69 -8.81 1.57
CA THR A 428 6.52 -9.49 0.99
C THR A 428 6.68 -9.87 -0.50
N ALA A 429 7.75 -9.43 -1.17
CA ALA A 429 7.93 -9.52 -2.61
C ALA A 429 8.55 -10.86 -3.10
N ALA A 430 7.96 -12.03 -2.77
CA ALA A 430 8.49 -13.39 -3.07
C ALA A 430 7.44 -14.47 -3.54
N PRO A 431 7.81 -15.58 -4.24
CA PRO A 431 7.00 -16.32 -5.27
C PRO A 431 6.10 -17.59 -4.90
N LYS A 432 4.86 -17.80 -5.44
CA LYS A 432 3.97 -19.04 -5.35
C LYS A 432 2.89 -19.35 -6.50
N LEU A 433 2.58 -20.61 -6.90
CA LEU A 433 2.09 -21.14 -8.25
C LEU A 433 0.73 -20.71 -9.01
N ILE A 434 0.62 -20.60 -10.40
CA ILE A 434 -0.54 -20.19 -11.35
C ILE A 434 -0.49 -20.53 -12.94
N CYS A 435 -1.32 -19.93 -13.87
CA CYS A 435 -1.59 -20.24 -15.35
C CYS A 435 -1.98 -19.09 -16.38
N THR A 436 -1.89 -19.27 -17.75
CA THR A 436 -1.80 -18.19 -18.82
C THR A 436 -2.65 -18.25 -20.15
N TYR A 437 -2.71 -17.15 -20.95
CA TYR A 437 -3.55 -16.92 -22.17
C TYR A 437 -2.92 -16.10 -23.35
N PHE A 438 -3.42 -16.25 -24.61
CA PHE A 438 -3.16 -15.40 -25.80
C PHE A 438 -4.40 -15.19 -26.72
N PRO A 439 -4.73 -13.94 -27.11
CA PRO A 439 -5.67 -13.63 -28.18
C PRO A 439 -4.98 -13.47 -29.55
N GLY A 440 -5.62 -13.89 -30.65
CA GLY A 440 -5.09 -13.72 -32.02
C GLY A 440 -6.16 -13.44 -33.07
N LEU A 441 -5.75 -13.39 -34.34
CA LEU A 441 -6.60 -13.26 -35.53
C LEU A 441 -6.28 -14.40 -36.52
N PHE A 442 -7.28 -15.13 -37.00
CA PHE A 442 -7.11 -16.25 -37.93
C PHE A 442 -7.82 -15.98 -39.25
N ASP A 443 -7.17 -16.25 -40.38
CA ASP A 443 -7.75 -16.09 -41.73
C ASP A 443 -9.11 -16.80 -41.80
N ARG A 444 -10.16 -16.00 -41.94
CA ARG A 444 -11.55 -16.43 -41.81
C ARG A 444 -11.90 -17.54 -42.81
N ARG A 445 -11.32 -17.49 -44.01
CA ARG A 445 -11.54 -18.42 -45.12
C ARG A 445 -11.03 -19.84 -44.81
N LYS A 446 -10.23 -20.00 -43.75
CA LYS A 446 -9.67 -21.27 -43.28
C LYS A 446 -10.47 -21.89 -42.12
N CYS A 447 -11.52 -21.24 -41.62
CA CYS A 447 -12.40 -21.76 -40.56
C CYS A 447 -13.62 -22.49 -41.15
N GLN A 448 -13.55 -23.82 -41.29
CA GLN A 448 -14.67 -24.61 -41.78
C GLN A 448 -15.64 -24.99 -40.66
N GLN A 449 -16.67 -24.16 -40.46
CA GLN A 449 -17.78 -24.49 -39.55
C GLN A 449 -18.59 -25.68 -40.08
N THR A 450 -18.85 -26.65 -39.20
CA THR A 450 -19.66 -27.84 -39.47
C THR A 450 -20.78 -27.98 -38.44
N LEU A 451 -22.01 -28.11 -38.92
CA LEU A 451 -23.21 -28.41 -38.15
C LEU A 451 -23.41 -29.93 -38.03
N HIS A 452 -23.72 -30.41 -36.82
CA HIS A 452 -23.97 -31.82 -36.49
C HIS A 452 -25.33 -31.99 -35.81
N PHE A 453 -25.98 -33.13 -36.04
CA PHE A 453 -27.27 -33.50 -35.47
C PHE A 453 -27.10 -34.67 -34.49
N VAL A 454 -27.47 -34.50 -33.22
CA VAL A 454 -27.23 -35.54 -32.18
C VAL A 454 -28.00 -36.83 -32.48
N ASN A 455 -29.22 -36.71 -33.02
CA ASN A 455 -30.09 -37.83 -33.38
C ASN A 455 -29.85 -38.38 -34.81
N GLU A 456 -28.98 -37.75 -35.61
CA GLU A 456 -28.64 -38.20 -36.97
C GLU A 456 -27.10 -38.22 -37.14
N PRO A 457 -26.33 -39.08 -36.43
CA PRO A 457 -24.88 -38.90 -36.27
C PRO A 457 -24.02 -38.99 -37.55
N GLY A 458 -24.58 -39.50 -38.65
CA GLY A 458 -23.93 -39.54 -39.97
C GLY A 458 -24.23 -38.32 -40.87
N LYS A 459 -25.02 -37.35 -40.39
CA LYS A 459 -25.46 -36.17 -41.13
C LYS A 459 -24.74 -34.92 -40.63
N THR A 460 -24.05 -34.24 -41.53
CA THR A 460 -23.35 -32.98 -41.27
C THR A 460 -23.54 -31.97 -42.40
N ILE A 461 -23.40 -30.67 -42.11
CA ILE A 461 -23.61 -29.57 -43.08
C ILE A 461 -22.52 -28.49 -42.90
N CYS A 462 -22.00 -27.92 -43.99
CA CYS A 462 -20.95 -26.87 -44.03
C CYS A 462 -21.51 -25.45 -44.21
N VAL A 463 -20.71 -24.40 -43.88
CA VAL A 463 -21.03 -22.93 -43.88
C VAL A 463 -19.90 -22.09 -44.61
N GLN A 464 -20.05 -20.79 -44.95
CA GLN A 464 -19.16 -19.97 -45.89
C GLN A 464 -19.06 -18.39 -45.52
N ASP A 465 -17.89 -17.62 -45.64
CA ASP A 465 -17.46 -16.32 -44.88
C ASP A 465 -16.19 -15.36 -45.36
N GLU A 466 -16.02 -13.97 -45.14
CA GLU A 466 -14.80 -12.97 -45.45
C GLU A 466 -14.62 -11.50 -44.71
N ALA A 467 -13.68 -10.48 -45.01
CA ALA A 467 -13.62 -8.99 -44.52
C ALA A 467 -12.37 -7.85 -44.54
N SER A 468 -11.93 -6.98 -43.50
CA SER A 468 -10.89 -5.76 -43.41
C SER A 468 -10.34 -5.01 -42.00
N ILE A 469 -9.35 -4.00 -41.87
CA ILE A 469 -8.60 -3.36 -40.60
C ILE A 469 -7.82 -1.86 -40.59
N THR A 470 -7.38 -1.07 -39.47
CA THR A 470 -6.37 0.20 -39.37
C THR A 470 -5.94 1.04 -37.97
N PRO A 471 -4.86 1.96 -37.80
CA PRO A 471 -4.28 2.71 -36.52
C PRO A 471 -3.61 4.26 -36.44
N ARG A 472 -3.09 4.95 -35.29
CA ARG A 472 -2.34 6.36 -35.12
C ARG A 472 -1.63 6.97 -33.71
N PRO A 473 -0.88 8.19 -33.57
CA PRO A 473 0.06 8.77 -32.41
C PRO A 473 0.03 10.28 -31.69
N GLN A 474 1.09 10.90 -30.98
CA GLN A 474 1.15 12.05 -29.85
C GLN A 474 2.39 13.15 -29.63
N LEU A 475 2.39 14.27 -28.73
CA LEU A 475 3.42 15.45 -28.46
C LEU A 475 3.56 16.31 -27.02
N PRO A 476 4.46 17.41 -26.73
CA PRO A 476 4.99 18.04 -25.36
C PRO A 476 4.85 19.61 -24.78
N LYS A 477 5.85 20.35 -24.07
CA LYS A 477 5.77 21.44 -22.90
C LYS A 477 6.77 22.74 -22.70
N GLN A 478 6.59 23.81 -21.77
CA GLN A 478 7.42 25.14 -21.52
C GLN A 478 7.79 25.83 -20.05
N LEU A 479 7.89 27.20 -19.71
CA LEU A 479 8.79 27.99 -18.67
C LEU A 479 8.32 29.03 -17.45
N SER A 480 8.79 30.34 -17.14
CA SER A 480 8.77 31.12 -15.75
C SER A 480 8.94 32.74 -15.45
N SER A 481 8.57 33.41 -14.24
CA SER A 481 8.95 34.79 -13.55
C SER A 481 8.11 35.53 -12.31
N GLU A 482 8.65 36.21 -11.22
CA GLU A 482 8.09 36.74 -9.84
C GLU A 482 6.96 37.87 -9.57
N THR A 483 6.55 38.21 -8.28
CA THR A 483 5.51 39.24 -7.80
C THR A 483 5.97 40.52 -7.08
N THR A 484 5.37 41.62 -7.53
CA THR A 484 5.68 43.00 -7.12
C THR A 484 4.43 43.93 -7.09
N ASP A 485 3.22 43.37 -7.25
CA ASP A 485 1.97 44.13 -7.49
C ASP A 485 0.75 43.47 -6.78
N PRO A 486 0.63 43.57 -5.44
CA PRO A 486 -0.42 42.88 -4.69
C PRO A 486 -1.81 43.55 -4.78
N VAL A 487 -2.87 42.74 -4.93
CA VAL A 487 -4.26 43.18 -5.10
C VAL A 487 -5.11 42.85 -3.85
N PRO A 488 -5.83 43.82 -3.23
CA PRO A 488 -6.63 43.59 -2.03
C PRO A 488 -7.71 42.50 -2.21
N LEU A 489 -7.65 41.46 -1.38
CA LEU A 489 -8.47 40.24 -1.53
C LEU A 489 -9.99 40.49 -1.38
N GLN A 490 -10.38 41.54 -0.66
CA GLN A 490 -11.79 41.94 -0.50
C GLN A 490 -12.42 42.40 -1.83
N ARG A 491 -11.60 42.82 -2.81
CA ARG A 491 -12.06 43.25 -4.15
C ARG A 491 -12.68 42.12 -4.97
N PHE A 492 -12.42 40.85 -4.61
CA PHE A 492 -12.99 39.69 -5.28
C PHE A 492 -14.38 39.27 -4.74
N GLY A 493 -14.90 39.98 -3.72
CA GLY A 493 -16.24 39.77 -3.17
C GLY A 493 -16.32 38.74 -2.03
N PRO A 494 -17.53 38.33 -1.64
CA PRO A 494 -17.75 37.37 -0.56
C PRO A 494 -17.12 36.00 -0.86
N SER A 495 -16.47 35.40 0.14
CA SER A 495 -15.73 34.14 0.02
C SER A 495 -16.38 33.00 0.82
N LYS A 496 -16.02 31.76 0.49
CA LYS A 496 -16.35 30.55 1.26
C LYS A 496 -15.12 29.66 1.40
N ARG A 497 -15.02 28.92 2.50
CA ARG A 497 -13.95 27.91 2.69
C ARG A 497 -14.22 26.69 1.79
N VAL A 498 -13.19 26.24 1.09
CA VAL A 498 -13.13 24.98 0.32
C VAL A 498 -11.72 24.39 0.46
N ALA A 499 -11.55 23.09 0.23
CA ALA A 499 -10.21 22.49 0.16
C ALA A 499 -9.42 23.11 -1.00
N LEU A 500 -8.25 23.70 -0.74
CA LEU A 500 -7.50 24.48 -1.73
C LEU A 500 -7.21 23.69 -3.01
N GLY A 501 -6.80 22.42 -2.87
CA GLY A 501 -6.55 21.47 -3.96
C GLY A 501 -7.76 21.13 -4.86
N SER A 502 -8.97 21.57 -4.51
CA SER A 502 -10.17 21.41 -5.35
C SER A 502 -10.32 22.52 -6.39
N GLN A 503 -9.59 23.64 -6.26
CA GLN A 503 -9.69 24.82 -7.13
C GLN A 503 -8.31 25.33 -7.59
N VAL A 504 -7.28 25.21 -6.76
CA VAL A 504 -5.88 25.53 -7.09
C VAL A 504 -5.12 24.21 -7.20
N PHE A 505 -4.52 23.96 -8.35
CA PHE A 505 -3.68 22.80 -8.60
C PHE A 505 -2.25 23.08 -8.17
N SER A 506 -1.52 22.05 -7.77
CA SER A 506 -0.13 22.18 -7.32
C SER A 506 0.74 20.99 -7.70
N ARG A 507 2.07 21.19 -7.69
CA ARG A 507 3.08 20.13 -7.80
C ARG A 507 4.24 20.44 -6.88
N SER A 508 4.69 19.45 -6.11
CA SER A 508 5.88 19.53 -5.27
C SER A 508 6.97 18.55 -5.70
N GLY A 509 8.18 18.71 -5.16
CA GLY A 509 9.32 17.80 -5.32
C GLY A 509 10.51 18.21 -4.45
N ASP A 510 11.37 17.27 -4.10
CA ASP A 510 12.47 17.48 -3.17
C ASP A 510 13.72 18.12 -3.83
N LYS A 511 14.64 18.58 -2.97
CA LYS A 511 15.99 19.00 -3.31
C LYS A 511 16.91 18.77 -2.11
N GLY A 512 17.24 17.52 -1.83
CA GLY A 512 18.05 17.13 -0.66
C GLY A 512 17.22 17.20 0.63
N ALA A 513 17.52 18.14 1.50
CA ALA A 513 16.72 18.41 2.70
C ALA A 513 15.43 19.22 2.40
N ASN A 514 15.34 19.84 1.22
CA ASN A 514 14.37 20.89 0.91
C ASN A 514 13.21 20.37 0.04
N VAL A 515 12.08 21.09 -0.02
CA VAL A 515 10.91 20.78 -0.84
C VAL A 515 10.41 22.01 -1.61
N ASN A 516 10.37 21.92 -2.93
CA ASN A 516 9.83 22.92 -3.85
C ASN A 516 8.32 22.66 -4.09
N VAL A 517 7.49 23.71 -4.25
CA VAL A 517 6.03 23.62 -4.43
C VAL A 517 5.48 24.71 -5.36
N GLY A 518 5.03 24.36 -6.56
CA GLY A 518 4.33 25.24 -7.51
C GLY A 518 2.81 25.13 -7.42
N LEU A 519 2.06 26.23 -7.57
CA LEU A 519 0.61 26.35 -7.46
C LEU A 519 0.00 27.26 -8.55
N PHE A 520 -1.14 26.89 -9.13
CA PHE A 520 -1.87 27.66 -10.17
C PHE A 520 -3.36 27.27 -10.27
N PHE A 521 -4.18 28.09 -10.92
CA PHE A 521 -5.59 27.74 -11.20
C PHE A 521 -5.76 26.99 -12.53
N PRO A 522 -6.76 26.10 -12.67
CA PRO A 522 -7.17 25.55 -13.95
C PRO A 522 -7.73 26.65 -14.88
N ALA A 523 -7.38 26.53 -16.16
CA ALA A 523 -7.79 27.44 -17.22
C ALA A 523 -9.31 27.58 -17.35
N GLY A 524 -9.78 28.74 -17.82
CA GLY A 524 -11.20 29.03 -17.98
C GLY A 524 -11.46 30.53 -18.14
N LYS A 525 -12.63 31.00 -17.69
CA LYS A 525 -12.94 32.44 -17.65
C LYS A 525 -12.16 33.17 -16.54
N ASP A 526 -11.96 34.47 -16.72
CA ASP A 526 -11.43 35.42 -15.73
C ASP A 526 -10.04 35.09 -15.16
N MET A 527 -9.17 34.42 -15.92
CA MET A 527 -7.88 33.92 -15.42
C MET A 527 -6.96 34.98 -14.82
N ASN A 528 -6.91 36.20 -15.38
CA ASN A 528 -6.11 37.30 -14.81
C ASN A 528 -6.56 37.61 -13.37
N LYS A 529 -7.89 37.70 -13.13
CA LYS A 529 -8.44 37.90 -11.78
C LYS A 529 -8.12 36.73 -10.85
N LYS A 530 -8.14 35.49 -11.35
CA LYS A 530 -7.73 34.31 -10.57
C LYS A 530 -6.25 34.37 -10.19
N TYR A 531 -5.37 34.81 -11.10
CA TYR A 531 -3.95 34.98 -10.83
C TYR A 531 -3.68 36.12 -9.84
N ASP A 532 -4.35 37.26 -10.01
CA ASP A 532 -4.28 38.40 -9.08
C ASP A 532 -4.74 37.99 -7.66
N TRP A 533 -5.79 37.18 -7.55
CA TRP A 533 -6.16 36.55 -6.28
C TRP A 533 -5.07 35.59 -5.79
N LEU A 534 -4.54 34.71 -6.65
CA LEU A 534 -3.55 33.69 -6.28
C LEU A 534 -2.26 34.29 -5.73
N ARG A 535 -1.67 35.27 -6.42
CA ARG A 535 -0.43 35.94 -6.00
C ARG A 535 -0.58 36.76 -4.74
N SER A 536 -1.75 37.39 -4.57
CA SER A 536 -2.07 38.18 -3.38
C SER A 536 -2.48 37.32 -2.17
N PHE A 537 -3.03 36.12 -2.41
CA PHE A 537 -3.40 35.17 -1.36
C PHE A 537 -2.23 34.30 -0.93
N LEU A 538 -1.42 33.79 -1.87
CA LEU A 538 -0.24 32.97 -1.59
C LEU A 538 0.99 33.86 -1.34
N THR A 539 0.98 34.48 -0.16
CA THR A 539 2.19 34.99 0.52
C THR A 539 2.88 33.85 1.26
N ILE A 540 4.16 34.02 1.61
CA ILE A 540 4.90 33.04 2.44
C ILE A 540 4.17 32.77 3.77
N GLN A 541 3.60 33.81 4.39
CA GLN A 541 2.88 33.67 5.66
C GLN A 541 1.59 32.87 5.53
N ASN A 542 0.75 33.15 4.51
CA ASN A 542 -0.46 32.38 4.28
C ASN A 542 -0.16 30.93 3.88
N PHE A 543 0.95 30.70 3.17
CA PHE A 543 1.42 29.35 2.84
C PHE A 543 1.82 28.56 4.10
N ARG A 544 2.51 29.16 5.07
CA ARG A 544 2.71 28.56 6.41
C ARG A 544 1.38 28.21 7.09
N THR A 545 0.40 29.12 7.08
CA THR A 545 -0.92 28.89 7.70
C THR A 545 -1.68 27.71 7.07
N ILE A 546 -1.44 27.40 5.79
CA ILE A 546 -2.01 26.24 5.10
C ILE A 546 -1.31 24.93 5.50
N LEU A 547 -0.03 24.98 5.86
CA LEU A 547 0.75 23.82 6.32
C LEU A 547 0.47 23.47 7.80
N ALA A 548 0.03 24.42 8.63
CA ALA A 548 -0.39 24.19 10.02
C ALA A 548 0.67 23.44 10.85
N ASP A 549 0.36 22.26 11.39
CA ASP A 549 1.24 21.50 12.32
C ASP A 549 2.41 20.80 11.58
N GLU A 550 2.49 20.93 10.25
CA GLU A 550 3.44 20.24 9.37
C GLU A 550 4.84 20.89 9.31
N VAL A 551 4.94 22.20 9.56
CA VAL A 551 6.16 22.98 9.35
C VAL A 551 6.32 24.06 10.43
N ALA A 552 7.41 23.94 11.20
CA ALA A 552 7.75 24.87 12.28
C ALA A 552 8.00 26.32 11.80
N SER A 553 7.83 27.27 12.73
CA SER A 553 7.81 28.71 12.44
C SER A 553 9.14 29.31 11.95
N ASP A 554 10.26 28.61 12.16
CA ASP A 554 11.64 28.98 11.83
C ASP A 554 12.12 28.49 10.44
N VAL A 555 11.52 27.42 9.91
CA VAL A 555 11.85 26.81 8.61
C VAL A 555 11.82 27.83 7.46
N LEU A 556 12.95 28.07 6.78
CA LEU A 556 13.06 29.05 5.68
C LEU A 556 12.19 28.66 4.46
N ILE A 557 11.52 29.64 3.86
CA ILE A 557 10.72 29.48 2.63
C ILE A 557 11.03 30.59 1.62
N GLU A 558 11.45 30.22 0.41
CA GLU A 558 11.63 31.12 -0.76
C GLU A 558 10.41 31.09 -1.70
N ARG A 559 10.33 31.99 -2.70
CA ARG A 559 9.18 32.15 -3.61
C ARG A 559 9.59 32.49 -5.06
N CYS A 560 8.75 32.14 -6.04
CA CYS A 560 8.82 32.59 -7.43
C CYS A 560 7.41 32.72 -8.05
N GLU A 561 7.23 33.47 -9.15
CA GLU A 561 6.00 33.48 -9.94
C GLU A 561 6.24 33.16 -11.41
N PHE A 562 5.17 33.16 -12.19
CA PHE A 562 5.16 32.79 -13.60
C PHE A 562 4.00 33.55 -14.29
N PRO A 563 4.08 34.85 -14.68
CA PRO A 563 2.89 35.69 -14.85
C PRO A 563 2.13 35.35 -16.14
N GLN A 564 2.85 34.84 -17.15
CA GLN A 564 2.28 34.29 -18.38
C GLN A 564 1.71 32.86 -18.21
N LEU A 565 2.13 32.13 -17.18
CA LEU A 565 1.55 30.82 -16.80
C LEU A 565 0.56 30.92 -15.63
N GLN A 566 0.44 32.12 -15.03
CA GLN A 566 -0.47 32.46 -13.94
C GLN A 566 -0.29 31.57 -12.69
N ALA A 567 0.98 31.32 -12.34
CA ALA A 567 1.40 30.45 -11.25
C ALA A 567 2.30 31.15 -10.21
N VAL A 568 2.33 30.59 -9.00
CA VAL A 568 3.16 30.99 -7.84
C VAL A 568 3.86 29.73 -7.31
N ASN A 569 5.11 29.85 -6.88
CA ASN A 569 5.96 28.73 -6.50
C ASN A 569 6.73 29.05 -5.21
N PHE A 570 7.06 28.03 -4.40
CA PHE A 570 7.77 28.15 -3.12
C PHE A 570 8.90 27.12 -2.99
N VAL A 571 9.86 27.35 -2.10
CA VAL A 571 10.89 26.36 -1.70
C VAL A 571 11.05 26.37 -0.18
N ILE A 572 10.67 25.28 0.48
CA ILE A 572 10.76 25.04 1.92
C ILE A 572 12.11 24.36 2.21
N HIS A 573 12.91 24.88 3.14
CA HIS A 573 14.25 24.35 3.44
C HIS A 573 14.25 23.42 4.68
N GLY A 574 15.00 22.31 4.64
CA GLY A 574 15.16 21.41 5.81
C GLY A 574 14.03 20.42 6.10
N HIS A 575 12.88 20.52 5.41
CA HIS A 575 11.66 19.73 5.66
C HIS A 575 11.86 18.20 5.70
N LEU A 576 12.85 17.66 4.97
CA LEU A 576 13.11 16.22 4.88
C LEU A 576 14.16 15.69 5.89
N GLY A 577 14.68 16.50 6.81
CA GLY A 577 15.88 16.12 7.57
C GLY A 577 17.08 16.02 6.64
N THR A 578 17.78 14.86 6.57
CA THR A 578 18.87 14.65 5.59
C THR A 578 18.39 14.03 4.26
N GLY A 579 17.09 13.90 4.04
CA GLY A 579 16.52 13.46 2.77
C GLY A 579 16.12 11.98 2.71
N VAL A 580 15.76 11.54 1.51
CA VAL A 580 14.88 10.38 1.25
C VAL A 580 15.29 9.04 1.90
N SER A 581 16.59 8.80 2.14
CA SER A 581 17.10 7.54 2.70
C SER A 581 17.21 7.51 4.22
N SER A 582 17.12 8.66 4.88
CA SER A 582 17.26 8.81 6.34
C SER A 582 16.06 9.49 6.99
N THR A 583 15.25 10.18 6.19
CA THR A 583 13.98 10.74 6.61
C THR A 583 13.06 9.59 7.02
N SER A 584 12.60 9.61 8.26
CA SER A 584 11.75 8.56 8.84
C SER A 584 10.26 8.79 8.55
N ASN A 585 10.01 9.56 7.50
CA ASN A 585 8.76 10.16 7.07
C ASN A 585 7.91 9.15 6.27
N MET A 586 6.60 9.07 6.53
CA MET A 586 5.69 8.21 5.73
C MET A 586 5.68 8.62 4.25
N ASP A 587 5.73 9.92 4.00
CA ASP A 587 6.20 10.46 2.73
C ASP A 587 7.71 10.73 2.81
N SER A 588 8.56 9.76 2.45
CA SER A 588 10.01 9.95 2.38
C SER A 588 10.49 10.95 1.30
N LEU A 589 9.59 11.48 0.46
CA LEU A 589 9.84 12.65 -0.40
C LEU A 589 9.31 13.95 0.25
N GLY A 590 8.90 13.89 1.53
CA GLY A 590 8.12 14.92 2.21
C GLY A 590 8.11 14.86 3.76
N LYS A 591 7.24 14.03 4.36
CA LYS A 591 6.58 14.30 5.67
C LYS A 591 6.16 13.06 6.48
N VAL A 592 6.18 13.02 7.82
CA VAL A 592 7.24 13.42 8.78
C VAL A 592 7.41 12.25 9.80
N SER A 593 8.66 11.83 10.08
CA SER A 593 9.28 10.96 11.12
C SER A 593 8.53 9.77 11.80
N PRO A 594 9.15 8.96 12.70
CA PRO A 594 8.66 7.63 13.10
C PRO A 594 8.00 7.57 14.48
N LEU A 595 8.51 8.28 15.51
CA LEU A 595 7.71 8.75 16.64
C LEU A 595 7.10 10.12 16.34
N HIS A 596 7.15 10.61 15.10
CA HIS A 596 6.43 11.84 14.76
C HIS A 596 4.93 11.67 14.93
N GLY A 597 4.24 12.79 15.17
CA GLY A 597 2.87 12.80 15.68
C GLY A 597 2.76 12.37 17.14
N THR A 598 3.73 11.63 17.70
CA THR A 598 3.76 11.30 19.13
C THR A 598 4.11 12.55 19.92
N ARG A 599 3.17 12.97 20.76
CA ARG A 599 3.31 14.14 21.63
C ARG A 599 3.74 13.67 23.02
N VAL A 600 4.90 14.13 23.48
CA VAL A 600 5.51 13.68 24.75
C VAL A 600 5.63 14.86 25.71
N LEU A 601 4.99 14.75 26.88
CA LEU A 601 5.11 15.72 27.96
C LEU A 601 6.19 15.26 28.95
N GLU A 602 7.37 15.86 28.90
CA GLU A 602 8.47 15.60 29.82
C GLU A 602 8.35 16.49 31.06
N LEU A 603 8.00 15.94 32.22
CA LEU A 603 8.10 16.72 33.47
C LEU A 603 9.59 16.88 33.81
N ALA A 604 10.07 18.09 34.07
CA ALA A 604 11.51 18.34 34.20
C ALA A 604 12.15 17.54 35.36
N GLY A 605 13.19 16.78 35.02
CA GLY A 605 13.92 15.88 35.91
C GLY A 605 15.43 15.98 35.73
N LEU A 606 16.14 14.91 36.14
CA LEU A 606 17.58 14.74 35.92
C LEU A 606 17.82 13.51 35.04
N ALA A 607 19.01 13.46 34.42
CA ALA A 607 19.62 12.38 33.64
C ALA A 607 18.66 11.35 32.98
N PRO A 608 18.17 10.29 33.65
CA PRO A 608 17.31 9.26 33.03
C PRO A 608 16.05 9.79 32.32
N GLY A 609 15.33 10.74 32.91
CA GLY A 609 14.08 11.26 32.36
C GLY A 609 14.31 12.10 31.11
N PRO A 610 15.18 13.12 31.18
CA PRO A 610 15.66 13.86 30.02
C PRO A 610 16.32 12.95 28.98
N PHE A 611 17.02 11.87 29.34
CA PHE A 611 17.57 10.93 28.36
C PHE A 611 16.49 10.11 27.63
N ALA A 612 15.44 9.66 28.34
CA ALA A 612 14.30 8.99 27.71
C ALA A 612 13.58 9.94 26.74
N GLY A 613 13.32 11.19 27.16
CA GLY A 613 12.75 12.23 26.30
C GLY A 613 13.69 12.68 25.17
N LEU A 614 15.01 12.62 25.38
CA LEU A 614 16.02 12.89 24.36
C LEU A 614 15.96 11.85 23.25
N LEU A 615 15.91 10.56 23.62
CA LEU A 615 15.67 9.48 22.66
C LEU A 615 14.32 9.66 21.95
N CYS A 616 13.24 10.03 22.64
CA CYS A 616 11.97 10.34 21.98
C CYS A 616 12.11 11.45 20.93
N ALA A 617 12.76 12.57 21.26
CA ALA A 617 12.99 13.67 20.31
C ALA A 617 13.94 13.29 19.17
N ASP A 618 14.99 12.51 19.45
CA ASP A 618 15.93 11.99 18.46
C ASP A 618 15.26 11.03 17.47
N TRP A 619 14.28 10.24 17.94
CA TRP A 619 13.41 9.42 17.09
C TRP A 619 12.12 10.14 16.68
N GLY A 620 12.11 11.48 16.68
CA GLY A 620 11.14 12.32 15.95
C GLY A 620 9.86 12.74 16.70
N ALA A 621 9.72 12.43 17.99
CA ALA A 621 8.58 12.89 18.79
C ALA A 621 8.64 14.39 19.10
N THR A 622 7.50 15.07 19.16
CA THR A 622 7.43 16.43 19.68
C THR A 622 7.49 16.36 21.21
N VAL A 623 8.62 16.75 21.80
CA VAL A 623 8.83 16.70 23.25
C VAL A 623 8.70 18.09 23.86
N LEU A 624 7.65 18.27 24.67
CA LEU A 624 7.41 19.46 25.46
C LEU A 624 7.82 19.22 26.91
N ARG A 625 8.85 19.93 27.37
CA ARG A 625 9.33 19.88 28.75
C ARG A 625 8.54 20.86 29.63
N VAL A 626 8.22 20.44 30.85
CA VAL A 626 7.58 21.27 31.87
C VAL A 626 8.63 21.62 32.93
N ASP A 627 9.28 22.77 32.76
CA ASP A 627 10.22 23.33 33.71
C ASP A 627 9.49 24.14 34.81
N ARG A 628 10.20 24.37 35.92
CA ARG A 628 9.67 25.08 37.10
C ARG A 628 10.05 26.58 37.03
N PRO A 629 9.27 27.48 37.63
CA PRO A 629 9.64 28.90 37.71
C PRO A 629 10.99 29.09 38.42
N THR A 630 11.90 29.79 37.76
CA THR A 630 13.22 30.12 38.29
C THR A 630 13.16 31.38 39.15
N SER A 631 13.42 31.24 40.45
CA SER A 631 13.71 32.41 41.30
C SER A 631 15.02 33.07 40.89
N ALA A 632 15.05 34.41 40.80
CA ALA A 632 16.22 35.20 40.39
C ALA A 632 17.47 35.07 41.29
N ALA A 633 17.42 34.26 42.35
CA ALA A 633 18.53 33.96 43.25
C ALA A 633 19.24 32.61 42.94
N SER A 634 18.83 31.87 41.91
CA SER A 634 19.47 30.61 41.48
C SER A 634 19.93 30.71 40.03
N ASP A 635 21.23 31.01 39.84
CA ASP A 635 21.88 31.24 38.54
C ASP A 635 22.13 29.94 37.76
N LEU A 636 21.03 29.22 37.49
CA LEU A 636 20.98 27.95 36.79
C LEU A 636 19.76 27.94 35.85
N SER A 637 19.86 28.71 34.76
CA SER A 637 19.24 28.28 33.50
C SER A 637 19.63 26.82 33.26
N SER A 638 18.65 25.96 32.98
CA SER A 638 18.81 24.49 32.95
C SER A 638 20.11 24.05 32.27
N LYS A 639 21.14 23.65 33.04
CA LYS A 639 22.43 23.12 32.51
C LYS A 639 22.29 21.68 31.96
N ASP A 640 21.07 21.26 31.68
CA ASP A 640 20.72 19.95 31.14
C ASP A 640 21.00 19.94 29.63
N LEU A 641 22.10 19.32 29.23
CA LEU A 641 22.51 19.18 27.82
C LEU A 641 21.72 18.09 27.09
N LEU A 642 20.89 17.30 27.79
CA LEU A 642 20.04 16.25 27.22
C LEU A 642 18.72 16.84 26.68
N THR A 643 18.79 18.03 26.08
CA THR A 643 17.60 18.86 25.75
C THR A 643 17.53 19.35 24.31
N ARG A 644 18.46 18.92 23.42
CA ARG A 644 18.34 19.18 21.97
C ARG A 644 16.97 18.76 21.44
N ARG A 645 16.42 19.54 20.50
CA ARG A 645 15.12 19.32 19.83
C ARG A 645 13.88 19.29 20.73
N LYS A 646 14.00 19.65 22.01
CA LYS A 646 12.85 19.81 22.92
C LYS A 646 12.42 21.28 22.99
N SER A 647 11.13 21.52 23.19
CA SER A 647 10.61 22.81 23.65
C SER A 647 10.38 22.76 25.16
N SER A 648 10.27 23.92 25.81
CA SER A 648 9.99 24.04 27.25
C SER A 648 8.84 25.00 27.50
N ILE A 649 7.98 24.68 28.48
CA ILE A 649 7.06 25.62 29.14
C ILE A 649 7.42 25.73 30.62
N VAL A 650 7.19 26.91 31.20
CA VAL A 650 7.32 27.13 32.65
C VAL A 650 5.94 27.01 33.30
N VAL A 651 5.79 26.14 34.30
CA VAL A 651 4.51 25.96 35.02
C VAL A 651 4.76 25.78 36.52
N ASP A 652 4.13 26.61 37.36
CA ASP A 652 4.08 26.33 38.80
C ASP A 652 3.09 25.18 39.11
N LEU A 653 3.61 23.96 39.14
CA LEU A 653 2.87 22.75 39.51
C LEU A 653 2.34 22.76 40.97
N LYS A 654 2.68 23.75 41.80
CA LYS A 654 2.05 23.93 43.13
C LYS A 654 0.77 24.77 43.07
N SER A 655 0.57 25.51 41.98
CA SER A 655 -0.62 26.34 41.77
C SER A 655 -1.78 25.49 41.22
N THR A 656 -3.02 25.86 41.59
CA THR A 656 -4.21 25.17 41.06
C THR A 656 -4.33 25.36 39.54
N ASP A 657 -3.98 26.55 39.04
CA ASP A 657 -4.01 26.87 37.62
C ASP A 657 -2.95 26.10 36.83
N GLY A 658 -1.72 25.99 37.35
CA GLY A 658 -0.66 25.19 36.74
C GLY A 658 -1.00 23.69 36.67
N ILE A 659 -1.60 23.12 37.72
CA ILE A 659 -2.10 21.74 37.69
C ILE A 659 -3.20 21.59 36.63
N ASN A 660 -4.13 22.56 36.53
CA ASN A 660 -5.20 22.52 35.53
C ASN A 660 -4.68 22.70 34.09
N THR A 661 -3.64 23.51 33.88
CA THR A 661 -2.91 23.61 32.61
C THR A 661 -2.35 22.26 32.19
N ILE A 662 -1.70 21.52 33.10
CA ILE A 662 -1.21 20.16 32.79
C ILE A 662 -2.37 19.18 32.51
N ARG A 663 -3.48 19.25 33.25
CA ARG A 663 -4.66 18.40 32.98
C ARG A 663 -5.29 18.65 31.61
N ASP A 664 -5.24 19.87 31.11
CA ASP A 664 -5.70 20.18 29.75
C ASP A 664 -4.71 19.69 28.70
N ILE A 665 -3.41 19.97 28.84
CA ILE A 665 -2.36 19.45 27.95
C ILE A 665 -2.45 17.93 27.81
N ILE A 666 -2.65 17.20 28.91
CA ILE A 666 -2.67 15.73 28.92
C ILE A 666 -3.78 15.11 28.06
N LYS A 667 -4.87 15.84 27.77
CA LYS A 667 -5.91 15.39 26.82
C LYS A 667 -5.41 15.30 25.37
N HIS A 668 -4.28 15.95 25.07
CA HIS A 668 -3.74 16.15 23.73
C HIS A 668 -2.35 15.53 23.53
N VAL A 669 -1.84 14.74 24.50
CA VAL A 669 -0.53 14.05 24.43
C VAL A 669 -0.66 12.52 24.46
N ASP A 670 0.38 11.84 23.96
CA ASP A 670 0.47 10.39 23.91
C ASP A 670 1.21 9.80 25.10
N VAL A 671 2.25 10.51 25.57
CA VAL A 671 3.16 10.05 26.63
C VAL A 671 3.36 11.16 27.65
N VAL A 672 3.34 10.83 28.94
CA VAL A 672 3.88 11.65 30.03
C VAL A 672 5.09 10.95 30.62
N ILE A 673 6.21 11.65 30.76
CA ILE A 673 7.39 11.17 31.50
C ILE A 673 7.34 11.76 32.91
N ASP A 674 7.18 10.91 33.92
CA ASP A 674 7.18 11.19 35.37
C ASP A 674 8.52 10.76 35.99
N PRO A 675 9.49 11.67 36.21
CA PRO A 675 10.74 11.37 36.89
C PRO A 675 10.66 11.58 38.42
N PHE A 676 9.46 11.79 38.98
CA PHE A 676 9.31 12.15 40.39
C PHE A 676 9.18 10.91 41.29
N ARG A 677 9.50 11.09 42.58
CA ARG A 677 9.38 10.02 43.58
C ARG A 677 7.92 9.52 43.70
N PRO A 678 7.71 8.24 44.06
CA PRO A 678 6.38 7.69 44.35
C PRO A 678 5.55 8.57 45.29
N GLY A 679 4.32 8.89 44.87
CA GLY A 679 3.40 9.74 45.61
C GLY A 679 3.58 11.24 45.38
N VAL A 680 4.51 11.70 44.54
CA VAL A 680 4.61 13.13 44.18
C VAL A 680 3.54 13.50 43.16
N LEU A 681 3.47 12.79 42.04
CA LEU A 681 2.52 13.08 40.96
C LEU A 681 1.06 12.91 41.41
N GLU A 682 0.82 11.91 42.26
CA GLU A 682 -0.45 11.65 42.94
C GLU A 682 -0.85 12.82 43.86
N LYS A 683 0.09 13.43 44.60
CA LYS A 683 -0.18 14.62 45.45
C LYS A 683 -0.49 15.88 44.65
N LEU A 684 -0.12 15.94 43.37
CA LEU A 684 -0.52 17.00 42.45
C LEU A 684 -1.91 16.73 41.83
N GLY A 685 -2.54 15.59 42.14
CA GLY A 685 -3.78 15.15 41.48
C GLY A 685 -3.57 14.89 39.98
N LEU A 686 -2.38 14.42 39.62
CA LEU A 686 -1.94 14.01 38.28
C LEU A 686 -1.49 12.54 38.29
N GLY A 687 -1.97 11.74 39.23
CA GLY A 687 -1.60 10.32 39.33
C GLY A 687 -2.17 9.48 38.19
N PRO A 688 -1.71 8.23 38.02
CA PRO A 688 -2.15 7.39 36.90
C PRO A 688 -3.67 7.19 36.81
N ALA A 689 -4.37 7.11 37.96
CA ALA A 689 -5.82 6.99 37.98
C ALA A 689 -6.51 8.24 37.41
N GLU A 690 -6.07 9.42 37.84
CA GLU A 690 -6.59 10.71 37.37
C GLU A 690 -6.30 10.94 35.89
N LEU A 691 -5.08 10.62 35.43
CA LEU A 691 -4.67 10.86 34.04
C LEU A 691 -5.31 9.87 33.05
N THR A 692 -5.45 8.58 33.40
CA THR A 692 -6.12 7.60 32.53
C THR A 692 -7.63 7.87 32.40
N LEU A 693 -8.25 8.52 33.40
CA LEU A 693 -9.62 9.03 33.28
C LEU A 693 -9.73 10.25 32.34
N LEU A 694 -8.72 11.13 32.32
CA LEU A 694 -8.66 12.27 31.40
C LEU A 694 -8.31 11.86 29.97
N ASN A 695 -7.47 10.85 29.80
CA ASN A 695 -7.02 10.33 28.50
C ASN A 695 -6.76 8.81 28.57
N PRO A 696 -7.74 7.96 28.19
CA PRO A 696 -7.58 6.50 28.17
C PRO A 696 -6.55 5.96 27.16
N ARG A 697 -5.94 6.82 26.33
CA ARG A 697 -4.87 6.48 25.37
C ARG A 697 -3.48 6.90 25.87
N LEU A 698 -3.38 7.47 27.06
CA LEU A 698 -2.13 8.01 27.60
C LEU A 698 -1.18 6.92 28.12
N ILE A 699 0.07 6.98 27.69
CA ILE A 699 1.17 6.19 28.24
C ILE A 699 1.84 6.99 29.35
N ILE A 700 1.92 6.41 30.54
CA ILE A 700 2.43 7.10 31.73
C ILE A 700 3.78 6.46 32.08
N ALA A 701 4.86 7.05 31.57
CA ALA A 701 6.22 6.57 31.69
C ALA A 701 6.84 7.04 32.99
N ARG A 702 6.83 6.15 33.98
CA ARG A 702 7.21 6.41 35.37
C ARG A 702 8.65 6.00 35.59
N MET A 703 9.55 6.98 35.55
CA MET A 703 10.99 6.79 35.73
C MET A 703 11.39 7.02 37.19
N THR A 704 11.99 6.01 37.81
CA THR A 704 12.47 6.05 39.20
C THR A 704 13.85 5.40 39.35
N GLY A 705 14.56 5.71 40.43
CA GLY A 705 15.79 5.01 40.76
C GLY A 705 15.53 3.65 41.42
N PHE A 706 14.84 3.67 42.57
CA PHE A 706 14.36 2.48 43.26
C PHE A 706 12.96 2.07 42.79
N ARG A 707 12.70 0.76 42.73
CA ARG A 707 11.36 0.15 42.67
C ARG A 707 10.31 0.90 43.50
N ARG A 708 9.14 1.18 42.92
CA ARG A 708 8.04 1.91 43.59
C ARG A 708 7.38 1.14 44.75
N ASP A 709 7.38 -0.19 44.69
CA ASP A 709 6.91 -1.12 45.72
C ASP A 709 8.01 -1.54 46.72
N GLY A 710 9.28 -1.26 46.41
CA GLY A 710 10.43 -1.72 47.17
C GLY A 710 10.69 -0.95 48.48
N LYS A 711 11.49 -1.57 49.36
CA LYS A 711 11.98 -1.02 50.65
C LYS A 711 12.50 0.43 50.56
N TYR A 712 13.15 0.78 49.44
CA TYR A 712 13.80 2.07 49.23
C TYR A 712 12.97 3.05 48.38
N SER A 713 11.74 2.70 48.00
CA SER A 713 10.84 3.48 47.12
C SER A 713 10.74 4.99 47.41
N LYS A 714 10.79 5.40 48.69
CA LYS A 714 10.69 6.81 49.12
C LYS A 714 12.05 7.48 49.39
N MET A 715 13.14 6.71 49.40
CA MET A 715 14.49 7.14 49.75
C MET A 715 15.07 8.10 48.70
N ALA A 716 16.09 8.87 49.09
CA ALA A 716 16.91 9.63 48.15
C ALA A 716 18.00 8.73 47.52
N GLY A 717 18.44 9.06 46.32
CA GLY A 717 19.58 8.39 45.70
C GLY A 717 20.00 9.04 44.38
N HIS A 718 21.14 8.58 43.87
CA HIS A 718 21.66 8.79 42.53
C HIS A 718 22.17 7.44 41.99
N ASP A 719 22.56 7.36 40.71
CA ASP A 719 23.03 6.15 40.01
C ASP A 719 23.68 5.10 40.91
N ILE A 720 24.79 5.45 41.57
CA ILE A 720 25.59 4.58 42.42
C ILE A 720 24.77 3.86 43.51
N ASN A 721 23.73 4.49 44.07
CA ASN A 721 22.85 3.88 45.07
C ASN A 721 21.93 2.83 44.45
N TYR A 722 21.49 3.05 43.21
CA TYR A 722 20.62 2.14 42.47
C TYR A 722 21.44 0.97 41.92
N VAL A 723 22.63 1.22 41.38
CA VAL A 723 23.58 0.19 40.94
C VAL A 723 24.10 -0.63 42.15
N ALA A 724 24.24 -0.03 43.34
CA ALA A 724 24.50 -0.76 44.58
C ALA A 724 23.32 -1.65 45.01
N VAL A 725 22.10 -1.10 45.08
CA VAL A 725 20.89 -1.86 45.51
C VAL A 725 20.49 -2.93 44.50
N SER A 726 20.80 -2.76 43.21
CA SER A 726 20.65 -3.83 42.22
C SER A 726 21.55 -5.04 42.52
N GLY A 727 22.69 -4.84 43.19
CA GLY A 727 23.74 -5.83 43.41
C GLY A 727 24.81 -5.87 42.31
N VAL A 728 24.79 -4.98 41.32
CA VAL A 728 25.82 -4.94 40.25
C VAL A 728 27.08 -4.21 40.71
N LEU A 729 27.00 -3.16 41.53
CA LEU A 729 28.19 -2.39 41.94
C LEU A 729 29.28 -3.28 42.57
N SER A 730 28.90 -4.24 43.40
CA SER A 730 29.81 -5.21 44.03
C SER A 730 30.61 -6.09 43.06
N MET A 731 30.18 -6.16 41.79
CA MET A 731 30.82 -6.91 40.71
C MET A 731 31.85 -6.08 39.92
N LEU A 732 31.94 -4.76 40.14
CA LEU A 732 32.69 -3.82 39.32
C LEU A 732 33.89 -3.24 40.06
N GLY A 733 35.06 -3.15 39.41
CA GLY A 733 36.33 -2.75 40.01
C GLY A 733 37.29 -3.93 40.21
N SER A 734 38.49 -3.66 40.73
CA SER A 734 39.52 -4.68 40.96
C SER A 734 39.27 -5.50 42.23
N SER A 735 40.06 -6.56 42.42
CA SER A 735 40.00 -7.47 43.57
C SER A 735 40.59 -6.87 44.86
N ASP A 736 41.59 -6.00 44.72
CA ASP A 736 42.25 -5.25 45.79
C ASP A 736 41.59 -3.89 46.09
N GLY A 737 40.81 -3.37 45.15
CA GLY A 737 40.12 -2.09 45.25
C GLY A 737 38.70 -2.17 45.85
N LEU A 738 38.15 -1.00 46.19
CA LEU A 738 36.73 -0.83 46.49
C LEU A 738 35.86 -1.09 45.24
N PRO A 739 34.57 -1.44 45.39
CA PRO A 739 33.63 -1.50 44.28
C PRO A 739 33.54 -0.16 43.51
N SER A 740 33.87 -0.19 42.22
CA SER A 740 34.04 1.00 41.38
C SER A 740 32.77 1.34 40.59
N PRO A 741 32.21 2.56 40.70
CA PRO A 741 31.04 2.97 39.92
C PRO A 741 31.40 3.22 38.44
N PRO A 742 30.60 2.73 37.47
CA PRO A 742 30.82 2.95 36.04
C PRO A 742 30.29 4.33 35.61
N MET A 743 30.87 5.39 36.20
CA MET A 743 30.34 6.76 36.17
C MET A 743 28.85 6.75 36.60
N ASN A 744 27.94 7.26 35.77
CA ASN A 744 26.49 7.03 35.86
C ASN A 744 25.91 6.36 34.60
N LEU A 745 26.72 5.59 33.87
CA LEU A 745 26.32 4.97 32.61
C LEU A 745 25.34 3.81 32.79
N LEU A 746 25.41 3.11 33.93
CA LEU A 746 24.69 1.85 34.15
C LEU A 746 23.31 2.01 34.81
N GLY A 747 23.14 2.99 35.70
CA GLY A 747 21.88 3.30 36.37
C GLY A 747 21.08 4.36 35.59
N ASP A 748 21.56 5.60 35.53
CA ASP A 748 20.83 6.73 34.94
C ASP A 748 20.52 6.49 33.45
N PHE A 749 21.51 6.02 32.67
CA PHE A 749 21.38 5.88 31.21
C PHE A 749 20.92 4.48 30.78
N ALA A 750 21.75 3.45 30.94
CA ALA A 750 21.47 2.12 30.39
C ALA A 750 20.32 1.40 31.11
N GLY A 751 20.34 1.34 32.45
CA GLY A 751 19.26 0.75 33.26
C GLY A 751 18.06 1.69 33.48
N GLY A 752 18.20 2.96 33.16
CA GLY A 752 17.23 4.01 33.44
C GLY A 752 16.55 4.51 32.18
N GLY A 753 17.06 5.60 31.61
CA GLY A 753 16.43 6.28 30.48
C GLY A 753 16.21 5.40 29.24
N LEU A 754 17.15 4.49 28.93
CA LEU A 754 17.00 3.55 27.81
C LEU A 754 15.89 2.50 28.06
N VAL A 755 15.77 1.98 29.29
CA VAL A 755 14.67 1.07 29.68
C VAL A 755 13.33 1.79 29.67
N CYS A 756 13.30 3.07 30.06
CA CYS A 756 12.10 3.90 29.96
C CYS A 756 11.67 4.12 28.51
N PHE A 757 12.61 4.47 27.63
CA PHE A 757 12.37 4.61 26.19
C PHE A 757 11.86 3.31 25.56
N LEU A 758 12.48 2.16 25.88
CA LEU A 758 12.01 0.85 25.44
C LEU A 758 10.58 0.57 25.92
N GLY A 759 10.27 0.84 27.20
CA GLY A 759 8.93 0.68 27.75
C GLY A 759 7.89 1.59 27.08
N ILE A 760 8.24 2.85 26.76
CA ILE A 760 7.40 3.77 25.98
C ILE A 760 7.11 3.19 24.59
N VAL A 761 8.14 2.71 23.87
CA VAL A 761 7.98 2.12 22.54
C VAL A 761 7.12 0.85 22.56
N LEU A 762 7.29 -0.03 23.56
CA LEU A 762 6.46 -1.22 23.74
C LEU A 762 4.99 -0.88 24.05
N ALA A 763 4.74 0.12 24.90
CA ALA A 763 3.39 0.59 25.19
C ALA A 763 2.75 1.32 24.00
N LEU A 764 3.52 2.04 23.20
CA LEU A 764 3.06 2.65 21.93
C LEU A 764 2.65 1.57 20.93
N LEU A 765 3.42 0.47 20.85
CA LEU A 765 3.13 -0.67 19.98
C LEU A 765 1.87 -1.42 20.42
N ASP A 766 1.73 -1.75 21.71
CA ASP A 766 0.50 -2.36 22.24
C ASP A 766 -0.74 -1.49 21.94
N ARG A 767 -0.64 -0.17 22.16
CA ARG A 767 -1.71 0.80 21.92
C ARG A 767 -2.22 0.84 20.46
N THR A 768 -1.47 0.28 19.50
CA THR A 768 -1.96 0.12 18.11
C THR A 768 -3.05 -0.95 18.00
N SER A 769 -3.02 -1.99 18.83
CA SER A 769 -3.97 -3.11 18.81
C SER A 769 -4.97 -3.06 19.98
N SER A 770 -4.52 -2.67 21.17
CA SER A 770 -5.38 -2.51 22.36
C SER A 770 -6.22 -1.22 22.32
N GLY A 771 -5.77 -0.22 21.55
CA GLY A 771 -6.38 1.11 21.46
C GLY A 771 -6.23 1.95 22.72
N ARG A 772 -5.54 1.49 23.76
CA ARG A 772 -5.48 2.10 25.10
C ARG A 772 -4.05 2.37 25.55
N GLY A 773 -3.91 3.35 26.44
CA GLY A 773 -2.65 3.64 27.12
C GLY A 773 -2.45 2.77 28.36
N GLN A 774 -1.24 2.79 28.92
CA GLN A 774 -0.87 2.01 30.11
C GLN A 774 0.26 2.68 30.90
N VAL A 775 0.47 2.24 32.14
CA VAL A 775 1.57 2.72 32.99
C VAL A 775 2.83 1.90 32.69
N VAL A 776 3.91 2.59 32.33
CA VAL A 776 5.25 2.01 32.12
C VAL A 776 6.08 2.31 33.36
N GLU A 777 6.22 1.34 34.27
CA GLU A 777 7.08 1.48 35.46
C GLU A 777 8.52 1.08 35.11
N ALA A 778 9.40 2.08 34.97
CA ALA A 778 10.82 1.89 34.69
C ALA A 778 11.65 2.30 35.91
N ASN A 779 12.54 1.42 36.39
CA ASN A 779 13.43 1.76 37.49
C ASN A 779 14.86 1.23 37.31
N MET A 780 15.84 2.04 37.72
CA MET A 780 17.26 1.77 37.51
C MET A 780 17.76 0.53 38.23
N VAL A 781 17.29 0.27 39.46
CA VAL A 781 17.64 -0.96 40.19
C VAL A 781 17.35 -2.20 39.34
N ASP A 782 16.18 -2.25 38.71
CA ASP A 782 15.80 -3.40 37.88
C ASP A 782 16.43 -3.38 36.49
N GLY A 783 16.58 -2.22 35.85
CA GLY A 783 17.26 -2.12 34.57
C GLY A 783 18.74 -2.52 34.65
N SER A 784 19.49 -2.00 35.62
CA SER A 784 20.87 -2.43 35.87
C SER A 784 20.94 -3.90 36.27
N ALA A 785 19.99 -4.40 37.07
CA ALA A 785 19.92 -5.82 37.43
C ALA A 785 19.66 -6.73 36.22
N PHE A 786 18.79 -6.32 35.30
CA PHE A 786 18.43 -7.04 34.09
C PHE A 786 19.58 -7.07 33.08
N ILE A 787 20.28 -5.95 32.89
CA ILE A 787 21.51 -5.87 32.08
C ILE A 787 22.56 -6.88 32.59
N ALA A 788 22.68 -7.02 33.91
CA ALA A 788 23.61 -7.97 34.53
C ALA A 788 23.13 -9.43 34.58
N THR A 789 22.05 -9.81 33.87
CA THR A 789 21.50 -11.19 33.90
C THR A 789 22.52 -12.26 33.56
N SER A 790 23.32 -12.09 32.50
CA SER A 790 24.31 -13.10 32.09
C SER A 790 25.44 -13.28 33.13
N PRO A 791 26.13 -12.23 33.60
CA PRO A 791 27.07 -12.34 34.72
C PRO A 791 26.48 -13.00 35.98
N ARG A 792 25.24 -12.67 36.36
CA ARG A 792 24.57 -13.25 37.54
C ARG A 792 24.32 -14.75 37.42
N LEU A 793 23.81 -15.21 36.28
CA LEU A 793 23.59 -16.64 36.05
C LEU A 793 24.93 -17.40 36.04
N ASN A 794 25.99 -16.77 35.55
CA ASN A 794 27.35 -17.31 35.52
C ASN A 794 28.09 -17.29 36.87
N MET A 795 27.53 -16.71 37.95
CA MET A 795 28.10 -16.84 39.30
C MET A 795 28.12 -18.29 39.82
N LYS A 796 27.40 -19.21 39.15
CA LYS A 796 27.40 -20.65 39.44
C LYS A 796 28.25 -21.47 38.47
N THR A 797 28.94 -20.83 37.52
CA THR A 797 29.78 -21.48 36.51
C THR A 797 31.23 -21.04 36.65
N SER A 798 32.17 -21.79 36.05
CA SER A 798 33.60 -21.42 36.06
C SER A 798 33.90 -20.05 35.43
N LEU A 799 32.94 -19.44 34.72
CA LEU A 799 33.08 -18.11 34.13
C LEU A 799 33.08 -17.00 35.20
N TRP A 800 32.25 -17.11 36.24
CA TRP A 800 32.05 -16.04 37.24
C TRP A 800 31.90 -16.49 38.72
N ASN A 801 32.30 -17.72 39.07
CA ASN A 801 32.15 -18.27 40.43
C ASN A 801 33.25 -17.86 41.44
N ARG A 802 33.90 -16.70 41.28
CA ARG A 802 34.94 -16.19 42.19
C ARG A 802 34.72 -14.73 42.57
N GLU A 803 35.51 -14.26 43.53
CA GLU A 803 35.55 -12.86 43.97
C GLU A 803 35.77 -11.88 42.81
N ARG A 804 35.25 -10.65 42.96
CA ARG A 804 35.44 -9.54 42.02
C ARG A 804 36.93 -9.39 41.63
N GLY A 805 37.19 -9.18 40.35
CA GLY A 805 38.54 -9.01 39.80
C GLY A 805 39.35 -10.30 39.70
N THR A 806 38.70 -11.48 39.76
CA THR A 806 39.35 -12.81 39.67
C THR A 806 38.63 -13.79 38.74
N ASN A 807 37.65 -13.29 37.98
CA ASN A 807 36.84 -14.06 37.03
C ASN A 807 37.34 -13.91 35.59
N LEU A 808 36.61 -14.45 34.62
CA LEU A 808 37.02 -14.41 33.21
C LEU A 808 36.87 -13.00 32.60
N LEU A 809 35.82 -12.26 32.96
CA LEU A 809 35.41 -11.02 32.28
C LEU A 809 35.40 -9.76 33.18
N ASP A 810 36.08 -9.79 34.33
CA ASP A 810 36.15 -8.68 35.29
C ASP A 810 37.58 -8.12 35.50
N GLY A 811 38.49 -8.39 34.56
CA GLY A 811 39.91 -8.02 34.65
C GLY A 811 40.78 -9.02 35.39
N GLY A 812 40.21 -10.08 35.98
CA GLY A 812 40.96 -11.17 36.62
C GLY A 812 41.77 -12.03 35.64
N CYS A 813 41.29 -12.19 34.41
CA CYS A 813 41.96 -12.98 33.37
C CYS A 813 43.08 -12.19 32.66
N PRO A 814 44.28 -12.75 32.46
CA PRO A 814 45.39 -12.05 31.78
C PRO A 814 45.07 -11.68 30.32
N TYR A 815 44.26 -12.49 29.63
CA TYR A 815 43.85 -12.24 28.25
C TYR A 815 42.44 -11.60 28.16
N TYR A 816 41.93 -11.06 29.27
CA TYR A 816 40.80 -10.13 29.31
C TYR A 816 41.08 -9.02 30.34
N ALA A 817 42.01 -8.13 30.00
CA ALA A 817 42.54 -7.11 30.92
C ALA A 817 43.02 -5.86 30.16
N VAL A 818 43.34 -4.81 30.93
CA VAL A 818 43.98 -3.58 30.43
C VAL A 818 45.42 -3.54 30.94
N TYR A 819 46.34 -3.17 30.05
CA TYR A 819 47.78 -3.07 30.31
C TYR A 819 48.31 -1.68 29.98
N GLU A 820 49.22 -1.16 30.79
CA GLU A 820 49.88 0.14 30.62
C GLU A 820 51.02 0.05 29.61
N THR A 821 51.23 1.11 28.83
CA THR A 821 52.30 1.22 27.83
C THR A 821 53.41 2.19 28.27
N LYS A 822 54.57 2.14 27.60
CA LYS A 822 55.79 2.93 27.90
C LYS A 822 55.54 4.43 28.06
N ASP A 823 54.54 4.94 27.34
CA ASP A 823 54.09 6.33 27.22
C ASP A 823 52.89 6.68 28.13
N SER A 824 52.57 5.83 29.11
CA SER A 824 51.38 5.98 29.99
C SER A 824 50.05 6.03 29.22
N GLY A 825 50.02 5.40 28.04
CA GLY A 825 48.80 4.92 27.40
C GLY A 825 48.39 3.56 27.96
N TYR A 826 47.34 2.98 27.39
CA TYR A 826 46.91 1.63 27.73
C TYR A 826 46.44 0.86 26.48
N MET A 827 46.67 -0.46 26.49
CA MET A 827 46.06 -1.42 25.55
C MET A 827 45.04 -2.27 26.31
N ALA A 828 43.87 -2.48 25.72
CA ALA A 828 42.89 -3.47 26.15
C ALA A 828 43.11 -4.79 25.37
N VAL A 829 43.24 -5.90 26.09
CA VAL A 829 43.35 -7.26 25.56
C VAL A 829 42.07 -8.01 25.88
N GLY A 830 41.48 -8.69 24.88
CA GLY A 830 40.24 -9.45 25.00
C GLY A 830 40.26 -10.81 24.28
N ALA A 831 41.43 -11.45 24.18
CA ALA A 831 41.67 -12.69 23.45
C ALA A 831 41.10 -13.94 24.17
N LEU A 832 39.78 -14.02 24.29
CA LEU A 832 39.05 -15.02 25.06
C LEU A 832 38.94 -16.40 24.38
N GLU A 833 39.04 -16.46 23.06
CA GLU A 833 38.98 -17.69 22.28
C GLU A 833 40.40 -18.23 21.99
N PRO A 834 40.60 -19.57 21.95
CA PRO A 834 41.93 -20.17 21.81
C PRO A 834 42.74 -19.66 20.61
N GLN A 835 42.09 -19.44 19.46
CA GLN A 835 42.76 -18.97 18.24
C GLN A 835 43.20 -17.50 18.33
N PHE A 836 42.41 -16.62 18.98
CA PHE A 836 42.79 -15.23 19.20
C PHE A 836 43.91 -15.12 20.23
N PHE A 837 43.87 -15.97 21.28
CA PHE A 837 44.97 -16.12 22.23
C PHE A 837 46.25 -16.64 21.56
N ALA A 838 46.15 -17.56 20.60
CA ALA A 838 47.31 -18.04 19.85
C ALA A 838 47.97 -16.91 19.02
N ILE A 839 47.18 -16.04 18.38
CA ILE A 839 47.69 -14.86 17.65
C ILE A 839 48.33 -13.85 18.61
N LEU A 840 47.72 -13.59 19.78
CA LEU A 840 48.32 -12.78 20.84
C LEU A 840 49.69 -13.33 21.27
N VAL A 841 49.79 -14.65 21.47
CA VAL A 841 51.05 -15.32 21.83
C VAL A 841 52.07 -15.25 20.69
N GLU A 842 51.67 -15.47 19.44
CA GLU A 842 52.55 -15.32 18.27
C GLU A 842 53.14 -13.91 18.17
N LYS A 843 52.29 -12.89 18.29
CA LYS A 843 52.66 -11.47 18.17
C LYS A 843 53.54 -10.97 19.31
N LEU A 844 53.38 -11.50 20.53
CA LEU A 844 54.18 -11.11 21.70
C LEU A 844 55.40 -12.00 21.96
N LYS A 845 55.52 -13.15 21.29
CA LYS A 845 56.71 -14.02 21.37
C LYS A 845 58.03 -13.33 20.98
N PRO A 846 58.12 -12.46 19.95
CA PRO A 846 59.31 -11.66 19.67
C PRO A 846 59.74 -10.73 20.81
N TYR A 847 58.78 -10.33 21.65
CA TYR A 847 58.98 -9.45 22.82
C TYR A 847 59.18 -10.23 24.12
N GLY A 848 59.35 -11.56 24.04
CA GLY A 848 59.74 -12.41 25.16
C GLY A 848 58.61 -13.17 25.86
N LEU A 849 57.37 -13.16 25.36
CA LEU A 849 56.25 -13.86 26.01
C LEU A 849 56.46 -15.39 26.03
N GLN A 850 56.43 -15.98 27.23
CA GLN A 850 56.55 -17.42 27.47
C GLN A 850 55.22 -18.03 27.94
N CYS A 851 54.51 -18.68 27.02
CA CYS A 851 53.33 -19.48 27.33
C CYS A 851 53.71 -20.94 27.57
N ALA A 852 54.12 -21.26 28.81
CA ALA A 852 54.54 -22.61 29.20
C ALA A 852 53.38 -23.51 29.70
N HIS A 853 52.18 -22.96 29.85
CA HIS A 853 50.98 -23.63 30.36
C HIS A 853 49.80 -23.41 29.39
N GLU A 854 48.77 -24.24 29.51
CA GLU A 854 47.47 -23.99 28.87
C GLU A 854 46.86 -22.70 29.44
N ARG A 855 46.20 -21.90 28.60
CA ARG A 855 45.62 -20.60 28.99
C ARG A 855 44.54 -20.74 30.08
N GLU A 856 43.85 -21.88 30.13
CA GLU A 856 42.86 -22.23 31.16
C GLU A 856 43.49 -22.43 32.55
N ASP A 857 44.80 -22.64 32.66
CA ASP A 857 45.51 -22.83 33.93
C ASP A 857 45.58 -21.52 34.75
N ARG A 858 44.61 -21.36 35.63
CA ARG A 858 44.53 -20.21 36.56
C ARG A 858 45.64 -20.17 37.61
N SER A 859 46.47 -21.20 37.76
CA SER A 859 47.65 -21.14 38.63
C SER A 859 48.81 -20.36 37.98
N TRP A 860 48.83 -20.28 36.65
CA TRP A 860 49.80 -19.53 35.85
C TRP A 860 49.35 -18.08 35.53
N TRP A 861 48.07 -17.75 35.76
CA TRP A 861 47.51 -16.44 35.46
C TRP A 861 48.28 -15.25 36.08
N PRO A 862 48.75 -15.29 37.35
CA PRO A 862 49.55 -14.20 37.92
C PRO A 862 50.84 -13.92 37.14
N GLN A 863 51.57 -14.98 36.74
CA GLN A 863 52.84 -14.91 36.03
C GLN A 863 52.64 -14.49 34.57
N LEU A 864 51.58 -14.99 33.91
CA LEU A 864 51.19 -14.53 32.57
C LEU A 864 50.78 -13.05 32.61
N LYS A 865 50.06 -12.60 33.64
CA LYS A 865 49.68 -11.19 33.80
C LYS A 865 50.88 -10.29 34.07
N ALA A 866 51.87 -10.76 34.83
CA ALA A 866 53.14 -10.05 35.01
C ALA A 866 53.89 -9.90 33.69
N GLN A 867 54.13 -11.00 32.96
CA GLN A 867 54.80 -10.96 31.64
C GLN A 867 54.11 -10.01 30.66
N LEU A 868 52.78 -10.07 30.53
CA LEU A 868 52.04 -9.17 29.65
C LEU A 868 52.16 -7.70 30.12
N THR A 869 52.21 -7.43 31.42
CA THR A 869 52.44 -6.06 31.95
C THR A 869 53.81 -5.52 31.56
N ASP A 870 54.87 -6.30 31.75
CA ASP A 870 56.24 -5.88 31.44
C ASP A 870 56.45 -5.73 29.92
N ILE A 871 55.83 -6.62 29.13
CA ILE A 871 55.86 -6.56 27.66
C ILE A 871 55.13 -5.31 27.15
N PHE A 872 53.87 -5.06 27.53
CA PHE A 872 53.16 -3.86 27.06
C PHE A 872 53.84 -2.56 27.52
N ARG A 873 54.44 -2.53 28.71
CA ARG A 873 55.25 -1.38 29.18
C ARG A 873 56.57 -1.19 28.42
N SER A 874 57.06 -2.17 27.67
CA SER A 874 58.34 -2.05 26.95
C SER A 874 58.27 -1.06 25.78
N GLU A 875 57.11 -0.92 25.12
CA GLU A 875 56.90 0.02 23.99
C GLU A 875 55.65 0.89 24.10
N SER A 876 55.57 1.92 23.25
CA SER A 876 54.48 2.92 23.23
C SER A 876 53.15 2.36 22.75
N ARG A 877 52.03 3.04 23.06
CA ARG A 877 50.70 2.63 22.59
C ARG A 877 50.65 2.51 21.06
N ALA A 878 51.19 3.51 20.36
CA ALA A 878 51.26 3.56 18.90
C ALA A 878 52.11 2.41 18.29
N HIS A 879 53.13 1.92 18.99
CA HIS A 879 53.86 0.72 18.56
C HIS A 879 52.97 -0.52 18.63
N TRP A 880 52.25 -0.71 19.74
CA TRP A 880 51.33 -1.85 19.89
C TRP A 880 50.14 -1.79 18.93
N GLU A 881 49.59 -0.60 18.67
CA GLU A 881 48.62 -0.36 17.58
C GLU A 881 49.19 -0.92 16.26
N SER A 882 50.40 -0.55 15.86
CA SER A 882 51.04 -1.06 14.62
C SER A 882 51.34 -2.58 14.60
N VAL A 883 51.44 -3.24 15.76
CA VAL A 883 51.67 -4.70 15.86
C VAL A 883 50.37 -5.49 15.70
N PHE A 884 49.25 -4.93 16.15
CA PHE A 884 47.96 -5.61 16.31
C PHE A 884 46.85 -5.14 15.36
N ASP A 885 46.96 -3.96 14.77
CA ASP A 885 45.99 -3.46 13.79
C ASP A 885 45.83 -4.43 12.61
N GLY A 886 44.58 -4.70 12.24
CA GLY A 886 44.25 -5.67 11.20
C GLY A 886 44.47 -7.15 11.59
N THR A 887 44.60 -7.47 12.89
CA THR A 887 44.77 -8.85 13.38
C THR A 887 43.67 -9.28 14.34
N ASP A 888 43.33 -10.58 14.32
CA ASP A 888 42.38 -11.18 15.27
C ASP A 888 43.01 -11.46 16.65
N ALA A 889 44.00 -10.67 17.09
CA ALA A 889 44.63 -10.80 18.42
C ALA A 889 43.75 -10.25 19.56
N CYS A 890 42.65 -9.57 19.23
CA CYS A 890 41.78 -8.87 20.18
C CYS A 890 42.52 -7.89 21.11
N VAL A 891 43.52 -7.17 20.58
CA VAL A 891 44.26 -6.11 21.30
C VAL A 891 43.93 -4.76 20.64
N THR A 892 43.57 -3.76 21.44
CA THR A 892 43.14 -2.42 20.94
C THR A 892 43.61 -1.30 21.87
N PRO A 893 43.84 -0.08 21.38
CA PRO A 893 44.20 1.06 22.22
C PRO A 893 43.02 1.54 23.08
N VAL A 894 43.27 1.91 24.33
CA VAL A 894 42.30 2.65 25.14
C VAL A 894 42.40 4.14 24.78
N LEU A 895 41.38 4.63 24.07
CA LEU A 895 41.32 6.01 23.58
C LEU A 895 40.63 6.94 24.59
N LYS A 896 41.19 8.14 24.75
CA LYS A 896 40.61 9.25 25.55
C LYS A 896 39.60 10.02 24.70
N GLN A 897 38.64 10.69 25.35
CA GLN A 897 37.61 11.46 24.63
C GLN A 897 38.19 12.57 23.75
N GLN A 898 39.27 13.24 24.19
CA GLN A 898 39.99 14.23 23.37
C GLN A 898 40.65 13.63 22.13
N GLU A 899 41.01 12.34 22.15
CA GLU A 899 41.56 11.65 20.97
C GLU A 899 40.46 11.32 19.95
N LEU A 900 39.26 10.95 20.43
CA LEU A 900 38.07 10.76 19.59
C LEU A 900 37.59 12.08 18.98
N GLU A 901 37.61 13.17 19.76
CA GLU A 901 37.29 14.52 19.30
C GLU A 901 38.30 15.02 18.24
N ALA A 902 39.60 14.93 18.53
CA ALA A 902 40.66 15.37 17.61
C ALA A 902 40.73 14.53 16.32
N SER A 903 40.33 13.25 16.36
CA SER A 903 40.21 12.38 15.18
C SER A 903 38.86 12.49 14.45
N GLN A 904 37.96 13.36 14.91
CA GLN A 904 36.60 13.54 14.38
C GLN A 904 35.82 12.22 14.31
N TYR A 905 35.94 11.38 15.35
CA TYR A 905 35.31 10.06 15.41
C TYR A 905 33.79 10.16 15.17
N GLU A 906 33.30 9.46 14.15
CA GLU A 906 31.89 9.44 13.76
C GLU A 906 31.06 8.69 14.83
N GLN A 907 30.60 9.41 15.85
CA GLN A 907 29.57 8.91 16.73
C GLN A 907 28.30 8.62 15.91
N ARG A 908 27.69 7.45 16.12
CA ARG A 908 26.49 6.99 15.39
C ARG A 908 25.33 6.76 16.35
N PRO A 909 24.06 6.95 15.92
CA PRO A 909 22.90 6.73 16.78
C PRO A 909 22.88 5.32 17.38
N ILE A 910 22.40 5.20 18.63
CA ILE A 910 22.43 3.96 19.43
C ILE A 910 21.82 2.74 18.72
N VAL A 911 20.93 2.96 17.75
CA VAL A 911 20.50 1.97 16.77
C VAL A 911 20.56 2.61 15.38
N ARG A 912 21.10 1.91 14.38
CA ARG A 912 21.01 2.31 12.97
C ARG A 912 19.86 1.57 12.27
N LEU A 913 18.68 2.15 12.26
CA LEU A 913 17.57 1.66 11.43
C LEU A 913 17.85 2.01 9.96
N SER A 914 17.73 1.03 9.06
CA SER A 914 18.07 1.18 7.64
C SER A 914 17.05 1.96 6.80
N THR A 915 15.83 2.11 7.32
CA THR A 915 14.66 2.68 6.61
C THR A 915 13.97 3.80 7.38
N SER A 916 14.41 4.08 8.61
CA SER A 916 13.77 5.03 9.53
C SER A 916 14.74 5.50 10.64
N PRO A 917 15.98 5.92 10.32
CA PRO A 917 16.95 6.31 11.33
C PRO A 917 16.52 7.57 12.11
N ALA A 918 17.24 7.79 13.21
CA ALA A 918 17.06 8.95 14.08
C ALA A 918 17.43 10.26 13.37
N LEU A 919 16.85 11.37 13.82
CA LEU A 919 16.97 12.69 13.20
C LEU A 919 18.44 13.17 13.10
N PRO A 920 18.81 13.93 12.04
CA PRO A 920 20.22 14.22 11.70
C PRO A 920 20.88 15.20 12.67
N GLY A 921 22.14 14.94 13.06
CA GLY A 921 22.78 15.63 14.20
C GLY A 921 22.41 15.00 15.55
N THR A 922 22.20 13.68 15.58
CA THR A 922 21.56 12.95 16.68
C THR A 922 22.35 12.87 18.00
N ILE A 923 23.51 13.51 18.13
CA ILE A 923 24.48 13.17 19.18
C ILE A 923 25.13 14.39 19.82
N CYS A 924 25.69 15.30 19.02
CA CYS A 924 26.33 16.53 19.50
C CYS A 924 26.13 17.68 18.49
N GLY A 925 25.18 18.57 18.77
CA GLY A 925 24.98 19.83 18.06
C GLY A 925 24.87 19.77 16.54
N ASP A 926 25.16 20.92 15.91
CA ASP A 926 25.42 21.05 14.47
C ASP A 926 26.93 20.98 14.14
N ASP A 927 27.78 20.84 15.18
CA ASP A 927 29.26 20.92 15.10
C ASP A 927 29.99 19.66 15.59
N GLY A 928 29.26 18.61 15.96
CA GLY A 928 29.79 17.26 16.19
C GLY A 928 30.31 16.99 17.60
N TYR A 929 30.61 18.00 18.42
CA TYR A 929 31.06 17.81 19.81
C TYR A 929 30.48 18.79 20.86
N ASN A 930 29.91 19.94 20.48
CA ASN A 930 29.30 20.84 21.45
C ASN A 930 27.80 20.56 21.70
N ALA A 931 27.30 21.03 22.84
CA ALA A 931 25.89 20.98 23.19
C ALA A 931 25.44 22.28 23.87
N SER A 932 24.26 22.77 23.50
CA SER A 932 23.64 23.97 24.09
C SER A 932 22.46 23.60 25.00
N PRO A 933 22.33 24.24 26.19
CA PRO A 933 21.20 24.01 27.09
C PRO A 933 19.91 24.66 26.61
N LEU A 934 18.78 23.96 26.75
CA LEU A 934 17.45 24.54 26.57
C LEU A 934 17.12 25.54 27.67
N ARG A 935 16.74 26.77 27.28
CA ARG A 935 16.23 27.79 28.21
C ARG A 935 14.77 27.44 28.60
N PRO A 936 14.37 27.54 29.88
CA PRO A 936 12.98 27.37 30.28
C PRO A 936 12.04 28.31 29.51
N GLY A 937 10.88 27.81 29.07
CA GLY A 937 9.91 28.55 28.26
C GLY A 937 10.21 28.61 26.75
N ASN A 938 11.42 28.25 26.32
CA ASN A 938 11.82 28.34 24.92
C ASN A 938 11.04 27.37 24.02
N GLY A 939 10.35 27.91 23.01
CA GLY A 939 9.49 27.15 22.09
C GLY A 939 8.11 26.77 22.63
N GLY A 940 7.86 26.94 23.94
CA GLY A 940 6.67 26.42 24.61
C GLY A 940 5.34 26.96 24.08
N VAL A 941 5.25 28.28 23.85
CA VAL A 941 4.05 28.95 23.32
C VAL A 941 3.63 28.38 21.97
N GLN A 942 4.58 28.08 21.07
CA GLN A 942 4.29 27.50 19.76
C GLN A 942 3.67 26.11 19.91
N VAL A 943 4.29 25.24 20.71
CA VAL A 943 3.82 23.85 20.89
C VAL A 943 2.44 23.79 21.56
N LEU A 944 2.12 24.70 22.50
CA LEU A 944 0.78 24.78 23.07
C LEU A 944 -0.29 25.22 22.04
N SER A 945 0.08 26.09 21.09
CA SER A 945 -0.79 26.49 19.99
C SER A 945 -1.02 25.33 18.99
N GLU A 946 0.02 24.60 18.61
CA GLU A 946 -0.07 23.40 17.76
C GLU A 946 -0.88 22.27 18.44
N TRP A 947 -0.70 22.07 19.75
CA TRP A 947 -1.31 20.94 20.44
C TRP A 947 -2.78 21.16 20.82
N MET A 948 -3.13 22.39 21.22
CA MET A 948 -4.44 22.73 21.81
C MET A 948 -5.14 23.94 21.19
N GLY A 949 -4.47 24.67 20.28
CA GLY A 949 -4.98 25.93 19.72
C GLY A 949 -4.93 27.12 20.69
N TRP A 950 -4.17 27.04 21.78
CA TRP A 950 -4.06 28.12 22.77
C TRP A 950 -3.23 29.30 22.25
N GLU A 951 -3.68 30.52 22.54
CA GLU A 951 -3.00 31.78 22.21
C GLU A 951 -2.66 32.57 23.48
N GLN A 952 -1.45 33.12 23.51
CA GLN A 952 -0.97 34.00 24.57
C GLN A 952 -1.77 35.31 24.56
N GLY A 953 -2.21 35.79 25.73
CA GLY A 953 -3.13 36.92 25.87
C GLY A 953 -4.61 36.60 25.63
N ARG A 954 -4.97 35.36 25.28
CA ARG A 954 -6.36 34.91 25.07
C ARG A 954 -6.75 33.71 25.94
N ASP A 955 -5.88 32.69 25.97
CA ASP A 955 -6.09 31.45 26.72
C ASP A 955 -5.16 31.35 27.93
N PHE A 956 -4.00 32.01 27.86
CA PHE A 956 -3.03 32.12 28.96
C PHE A 956 -2.14 33.35 28.82
N ASP A 957 -1.52 33.78 29.91
CA ASP A 957 -0.37 34.70 29.89
C ASP A 957 0.88 33.98 30.41
N GLU A 958 2.07 34.44 29.99
CA GLU A 958 3.32 34.06 30.62
C GLU A 958 3.70 35.08 31.69
N THR A 959 4.07 34.60 32.86
CA THR A 959 4.47 35.43 34.01
C THR A 959 5.79 34.93 34.59
N GLU A 960 6.37 35.66 35.55
CA GLU A 960 7.52 35.16 36.35
C GLU A 960 7.23 33.84 37.10
N ARG A 961 5.94 33.46 37.24
CA ARG A 961 5.50 32.17 37.82
C ARG A 961 5.15 31.13 36.75
N GLY A 962 5.50 31.39 35.50
CA GLY A 962 5.14 30.58 34.34
C GLY A 962 3.75 30.90 33.78
N ILE A 963 3.18 29.92 33.09
CA ILE A 963 1.91 30.01 32.37
C ILE A 963 0.72 30.10 33.32
N VAL A 964 -0.03 31.19 33.22
CA VAL A 964 -1.27 31.46 33.99
C VAL A 964 -2.45 31.47 33.02
N ARG A 965 -3.36 30.51 33.21
CA ARG A 965 -4.51 30.28 32.32
C ARG A 965 -5.63 31.30 32.54
N HIS A 966 -6.24 31.78 31.45
CA HIS A 966 -7.43 32.64 31.51
C HIS A 966 -8.67 31.83 31.88
N ALA A 967 -9.52 32.37 32.75
CA ALA A 967 -10.74 31.70 33.19
C ALA A 967 -11.80 31.66 32.07
N ILE A 968 -12.34 30.46 31.80
CA ILE A 968 -13.39 30.26 30.79
C ILE A 968 -14.63 31.06 31.19
N LYS A 969 -14.91 32.13 30.45
CA LYS A 969 -16.18 32.87 30.55
C LYS A 969 -17.29 32.01 29.96
N PHE A 970 -18.02 31.29 30.81
CA PHE A 970 -19.29 30.68 30.45
C PHE A 970 -20.31 31.78 30.11
N THR A 971 -20.41 32.12 28.83
CA THR A 971 -21.58 32.82 28.29
C THR A 971 -22.79 31.94 28.54
N LYS A 972 -23.81 32.45 29.24
CA LYS A 972 -25.06 31.71 29.40
C LYS A 972 -25.73 31.54 28.03
N LEU A 973 -26.29 30.35 27.82
CA LEU A 973 -27.23 30.04 26.73
C LEU A 973 -28.49 30.91 26.85
#